data_AF-A0A2V2VTT0-F1
#
_entry.id   AF-A0A2V2VTT0-F1
#
_cell.length_a   1.000
_cell.length_b   1.000
_cell.length_c   1.000
_cell.angle_alpha   90.00
_cell.angle_beta   90.00
_cell.angle_gamma   90.00
#
_symmetry.space_group_name_H-M   'P 1'
#
loop_
_entity.id
_entity.type
_entity.pdbx_description
1 polymer ?
#
loop_
_entity_poly.entity_id
_entity_poly.type
_entity_poly.pdbx_seq_one_letter_code
_entity_poly.pdbx_strand_id
1 'polypeptide(L)'
;MGTSRWGILFRIPRRLSKKKGLLHTIKASPSYQELEREMKRELEERKILLEAIYKLHHEGVDFLEQWRDYEGKDTVTPLARRKLNRVLTQLLREESREAEERAVREEHVGFALTTTIRDVLFRGRVRVMDVKLNDFLTLEFEGRGILRANRNVLLRGFFKDPTRYIHDAGVLGEMQATDAYLRMEGTVRDEMYLEEAVRRLHHEGVFFLEQWREYQGKDTLTLHVCGKLDGVLTQVERAEKARRDAEEEKARREKEERARLDQQRIKFNLTLSIKDAIFQGRARVHKMKLNKFLMRELDGRGVVDANRNVLLKEFFKDPARYFRDAGVLGEIQATDAYAEMEGAVREEMDMEKDLRRLYKNGVSNLFGWLVASAEIRASVLDITKSFLDAALEEARKPTTTIAPIKMEGLYESVYNARWHHVVEVSGGEGTGMEVKEGKPEQSWKYKKAGYTLEEDDGVRKSGEVPPRLMVLTSDDGWPYTMNGPHRAGNDLFVNCEVERVWQIVKRGLTKWFSNFDLILNPSPVPHLLVGTPGIGKSMNAGSYLLYQLLHYDVEKLQVVVHCFGSTAYVFDKTSRTVTKYMGNKTSKSVLGGLWQRGMKGYIIYDVAKKGTPPDPDIAPPTKWGMIVVSSPNLSNYDKWANQSESVQIVMNCPEKDDIKAMCAWMKQNRQLAEEEEKEEEEEEEEEEAGEDEEEEADYWKKVKGRMDKVGPLLRYVFDQRKYKSRLVSCRSTINKMVLSDTQYYSVLGTEKMCEGNHVSHKLVKVVRVRGNEDSEMPYNALVSSHLAELTLCKLAELMVPNDFNLFVLAIKDDLLSKALEDHSLFVFLSAAFVNAIIPKLKELKLEEDKDDSPHLCALRVRPHERPFKPRLLECLKDFKGKINAECRVLYKPEAKNFPLVDGFFFVESKPKIMVGCR
;
A
#
# COMPACT_ATOMS: atom_id res chain seq x y z
N MET A 1 37.40 -2.25 31.75
CA MET A 1 37.33 -3.63 32.29
C MET A 1 36.98 -4.56 31.13
N GLY A 2 37.79 -5.61 30.90
CA GLY A 2 37.62 -6.51 29.75
C GLY A 2 38.89 -7.33 29.46
N THR A 3 39.15 -8.32 30.30
CA THR A 3 39.90 -9.58 30.08
C THR A 3 40.91 -9.67 28.92
N SER A 4 42.21 -9.54 29.23
CA SER A 4 43.30 -10.08 28.42
C SER A 4 43.78 -11.42 28.98
N ARG A 5 43.43 -12.47 28.25
CA ARG A 5 43.68 -13.89 28.44
C ARG A 5 45.15 -14.21 28.13
N TRP A 6 46.09 -13.81 29.00
CA TRP A 6 47.51 -14.24 28.97
C TRP A 6 48.06 -14.44 30.39
N GLY A 7 47.26 -15.05 31.26
CA GLY A 7 47.61 -15.40 32.64
C GLY A 7 47.89 -16.89 32.84
N ILE A 8 48.22 -17.65 31.79
CA ILE A 8 48.51 -19.09 31.88
C ILE A 8 49.77 -19.34 31.06
N LEU A 9 50.96 -19.24 31.70
CA LEU A 9 52.14 -20.03 31.32
C LEU A 9 53.38 -19.89 32.22
N PHE A 10 53.35 -19.17 33.35
CA PHE A 10 54.46 -19.25 34.32
C PHE A 10 53.98 -19.45 35.76
N ARG A 11 53.38 -20.63 36.01
CA ARG A 11 53.43 -21.28 37.33
C ARG A 11 54.43 -22.43 37.22
N ILE A 12 55.73 -22.12 37.32
CA ILE A 12 56.73 -23.16 37.57
C ILE A 12 56.46 -23.68 38.98
N PRO A 13 56.12 -24.97 39.18
CA PRO A 13 55.86 -25.52 40.49
C PRO A 13 57.10 -25.38 41.37
N ARG A 14 56.94 -24.97 42.64
CA ARG A 14 57.98 -24.94 43.69
C ARG A 14 58.61 -26.33 44.02
N ARG A 15 58.50 -27.33 43.12
CA ARG A 15 59.08 -28.67 43.21
C ARG A 15 60.20 -28.94 42.19
N LEU A 16 60.90 -27.91 41.71
CA LEU A 16 62.18 -28.04 40.98
C LEU A 16 63.33 -27.24 41.61
N SER A 17 63.21 -26.81 42.87
CA SER A 17 64.27 -26.07 43.60
C SER A 17 65.40 -26.96 44.16
N LYS A 18 65.44 -28.26 43.83
CA LYS A 18 66.52 -29.17 44.27
C LYS A 18 67.63 -29.44 43.24
N LYS A 19 67.69 -28.74 42.11
CA LYS A 19 68.85 -28.80 41.19
C LYS A 19 69.28 -27.40 40.74
N LYS A 20 70.11 -26.72 41.55
CA LYS A 20 70.74 -25.42 41.20
C LYS A 20 71.47 -25.44 39.84
N GLY A 21 71.94 -26.60 39.40
CA GLY A 21 72.59 -26.78 38.09
C GLY A 21 71.66 -26.55 36.88
N LEU A 22 70.41 -27.02 36.94
CA LEU A 22 69.47 -26.94 35.80
C LEU A 22 69.03 -25.50 35.50
N LEU A 23 68.88 -24.66 36.52
CA LEU A 23 68.54 -23.24 36.35
C LEU A 23 69.70 -22.45 35.70
N HIS A 24 70.94 -22.81 36.00
CA HIS A 24 72.13 -22.22 35.37
C HIS A 24 72.23 -22.65 33.89
N THR A 25 71.95 -23.92 33.58
CA THR A 25 71.92 -24.41 32.19
C THR A 25 70.81 -23.78 31.36
N ILE A 26 69.62 -23.58 31.93
CA ILE A 26 68.49 -22.92 31.24
C ILE A 26 68.79 -21.43 31.02
N LYS A 27 69.32 -20.69 32.01
CA LYS A 27 69.72 -19.28 31.84
C LYS A 27 70.90 -19.07 30.88
N ALA A 28 71.76 -20.08 30.72
CA ALA A 28 72.86 -20.09 29.77
C ALA A 28 72.45 -20.60 28.37
N SER A 29 71.22 -21.10 28.20
CA SER A 29 70.72 -21.57 26.92
C SER A 29 70.52 -20.40 25.95
N PRO A 30 70.94 -20.51 24.67
CA PRO A 30 70.77 -19.46 23.67
C PRO A 30 69.33 -18.96 23.55
N SER A 31 68.36 -19.87 23.61
CA SER A 31 66.94 -19.55 23.49
C SER A 31 66.40 -18.79 24.69
N TYR A 32 66.87 -19.05 25.92
CA TYR A 32 66.50 -18.22 27.09
C TYR A 32 67.13 -16.83 27.03
N GLN A 33 68.40 -16.72 26.60
CA GLN A 33 69.06 -15.42 26.44
C GLN A 33 68.43 -14.58 25.34
N GLU A 34 67.97 -15.21 24.26
CA GLU A 34 67.26 -14.53 23.17
C GLU A 34 65.90 -14.02 23.62
N LEU A 35 65.13 -14.84 24.34
CA LEU A 35 63.84 -14.47 24.95
C LEU A 35 64.00 -13.38 26.02
N GLU A 36 65.08 -13.43 26.82
CA GLU A 36 65.40 -12.37 27.80
C GLU A 36 65.81 -11.06 27.11
N ARG A 37 66.59 -11.12 26.01
CA ARG A 37 66.94 -9.94 25.20
C ARG A 37 65.71 -9.35 24.52
N GLU A 38 64.81 -10.19 24.01
CA GLU A 38 63.55 -9.77 23.39
C GLU A 38 62.61 -9.14 24.42
N MET A 39 62.45 -9.76 25.60
CA MET A 39 61.65 -9.19 26.69
C MET A 39 62.23 -7.88 27.23
N LYS A 40 63.57 -7.74 27.31
CA LYS A 40 64.22 -6.46 27.65
C LYS A 40 64.01 -5.39 26.59
N ARG A 41 64.09 -5.76 25.30
CA ARG A 41 63.77 -4.85 24.19
C ARG A 41 62.30 -4.41 24.24
N GLU A 42 61.36 -5.33 24.46
CA GLU A 42 59.95 -5.00 24.62
C GLU A 42 59.69 -4.10 25.83
N LEU A 43 60.34 -4.35 26.96
CA LEU A 43 60.19 -3.54 28.17
C LEU A 43 60.69 -2.10 27.93
N GLU A 44 61.83 -1.94 27.24
CA GLU A 44 62.39 -0.64 26.91
C GLU A 44 61.52 0.10 25.88
N GLU A 45 61.02 -0.59 24.85
CA GLU A 45 60.03 -0.02 23.92
C GLU A 45 58.77 0.44 24.64
N ARG A 46 58.23 -0.37 25.58
CA ARG A 46 57.06 -0.02 26.38
C ARG A 46 57.32 1.21 27.24
N LYS A 47 58.51 1.33 27.84
CA LYS A 47 58.90 2.49 28.64
C LYS A 47 58.94 3.77 27.80
N ILE A 48 59.58 3.73 26.62
CA ILE A 48 59.64 4.85 25.68
C ILE A 48 58.24 5.27 25.21
N LEU A 49 57.36 4.31 24.94
CA LEU A 49 55.97 4.58 24.55
C LEU A 49 55.14 5.15 25.69
N LEU A 50 55.31 4.66 26.92
CA LEU A 50 54.59 5.16 28.09
C LEU A 50 54.94 6.63 28.36
N GLU A 51 56.22 6.98 28.28
CA GLU A 51 56.70 8.35 28.45
C GLU A 51 56.14 9.29 27.37
N ALA A 52 56.11 8.83 26.11
CA ALA A 52 55.47 9.56 25.02
C ALA A 52 53.95 9.76 25.24
N ILE A 53 53.25 8.74 25.77
CA ILE A 53 51.81 8.83 26.11
C ILE A 53 51.58 9.88 27.20
N TYR A 54 52.36 9.85 28.29
CA TYR A 54 52.24 10.85 29.36
C TYR A 54 52.45 12.27 28.83
N LYS A 55 53.49 12.47 28.02
CA LYS A 55 53.76 13.77 27.39
C LYS A 55 52.60 14.24 26.51
N LEU A 56 52.11 13.37 25.62
CA LEU A 56 51.00 13.69 24.71
C LEU A 56 49.71 14.02 25.47
N HIS A 57 49.40 13.28 26.53
CA HIS A 57 48.25 13.54 27.39
C HIS A 57 48.34 14.93 28.07
N HIS A 58 49.52 15.29 28.57
CA HIS A 58 49.76 16.62 29.15
C HIS A 58 49.65 17.76 28.13
N GLU A 59 49.96 17.49 26.87
CA GLU A 59 49.81 18.43 25.76
C GLU A 59 48.42 18.38 25.10
N GLY A 60 47.48 17.62 25.68
CA GLY A 60 46.08 17.57 25.25
C GLY A 60 45.81 16.71 24.02
N VAL A 61 46.66 15.71 23.76
CA VAL A 61 46.54 14.74 22.66
C VAL A 61 46.13 13.37 23.22
N ASP A 62 44.83 13.17 23.32
CA ASP A 62 44.16 11.97 23.83
C ASP A 62 43.68 11.05 22.71
N PHE A 63 43.37 11.62 21.54
CA PHE A 63 42.79 10.93 20.40
C PHE A 63 43.66 11.09 19.13
N LEU A 64 43.58 10.11 18.23
CA LEU A 64 44.27 10.17 16.93
C LEU A 64 43.88 11.41 16.11
N GLU A 65 42.65 11.92 16.29
CA GLU A 65 42.21 13.16 15.66
C GLU A 65 42.99 14.39 16.15
N GLN A 66 43.35 14.44 17.44
CA GLN A 66 44.18 15.51 17.98
C GLN A 66 45.64 15.32 17.55
N TRP A 67 46.12 14.07 17.48
CA TRP A 67 47.44 13.75 16.93
C TRP A 67 47.57 14.21 15.47
N ARG A 68 46.51 14.09 14.67
CA ARG A 68 46.47 14.56 13.27
C ARG A 68 46.92 16.01 13.13
N ASP A 69 46.41 16.90 13.99
CA ASP A 69 46.63 18.35 13.93
C ASP A 69 47.69 18.87 14.94
N TYR A 70 48.40 17.96 15.61
CA TYR A 70 49.39 18.30 16.62
C TYR A 70 50.69 18.80 15.98
N GLU A 71 51.15 19.98 16.40
CA GLU A 71 52.32 20.68 15.86
C GLU A 71 53.63 20.18 16.46
N GLY A 72 53.61 19.68 17.71
CA GLY A 72 54.79 19.20 18.43
C GLY A 72 55.28 17.81 18.01
N LYS A 73 54.92 17.31 16.83
CA LYS A 73 55.26 15.93 16.38
C LYS A 73 56.75 15.65 16.38
N ASP A 74 57.59 16.63 16.11
CA ASP A 74 59.05 16.51 16.13
C ASP A 74 59.65 16.41 17.54
N THR A 75 58.86 16.75 18.57
CA THR A 75 59.26 16.65 19.97
C THR A 75 58.93 15.28 20.59
N VAL A 76 58.20 14.42 19.86
CA VAL A 76 57.84 13.06 20.28
C VAL A 76 58.91 12.08 19.81
N THR A 77 59.17 11.04 20.62
CA THR A 77 60.19 10.05 20.28
C THR A 77 59.93 9.42 18.90
N PRO A 78 60.96 9.21 18.06
CA PRO A 78 60.77 8.69 16.70
C PRO A 78 59.99 7.36 16.64
N LEU A 79 60.17 6.50 17.65
CA LEU A 79 59.45 5.23 17.77
C LEU A 79 57.94 5.44 17.98
N ALA A 80 57.53 6.31 18.90
CA ALA A 80 56.13 6.61 19.17
C ALA A 80 55.47 7.32 17.99
N ARG A 81 56.15 8.31 17.41
CA ARG A 81 55.71 9.05 16.23
C ARG A 81 55.45 8.13 15.03
N ARG A 82 56.39 7.22 14.73
CA ARG A 82 56.23 6.23 13.66
C ARG A 82 55.03 5.31 13.90
N LYS A 83 54.81 4.84 15.13
CA LYS A 83 53.66 3.99 15.47
C LYS A 83 52.33 4.74 15.28
N LEU A 84 52.21 5.97 15.79
CA LEU A 84 50.99 6.79 15.64
C LEU A 84 50.72 7.20 14.20
N ASN A 85 51.74 7.66 13.46
CA ASN A 85 51.61 8.00 12.04
C ASN A 85 51.23 6.76 11.21
N ARG A 86 51.80 5.58 11.50
CA ARG A 86 51.43 4.35 10.78
C ARG A 86 49.93 4.04 10.90
N VAL A 87 49.36 4.17 12.09
CA VAL A 87 47.92 3.94 12.32
C VAL A 87 47.08 5.01 11.62
N LEU A 88 47.48 6.28 11.72
CA LEU A 88 46.78 7.38 11.07
C LEU A 88 46.83 7.27 9.53
N THR A 89 47.98 6.91 8.96
CA THR A 89 48.14 6.63 7.53
C THR A 89 47.28 5.46 7.07
N GLN A 90 47.13 4.39 7.87
CA GLN A 90 46.23 3.29 7.55
C GLN A 90 44.77 3.76 7.49
N LEU A 91 44.32 4.57 8.46
CA LEU A 91 42.97 5.12 8.47
C LEU A 91 42.70 6.04 7.27
N LEU A 92 43.61 6.97 6.97
CA LEU A 92 43.48 7.90 5.85
C LEU A 92 43.51 7.20 4.48
N ARG A 93 44.31 6.13 4.35
CA ARG A 93 44.32 5.29 3.13
C ARG A 93 43.02 4.53 2.95
N GLU A 94 42.43 4.04 4.04
CA GLU A 94 41.14 3.37 4.01
C GLU A 94 40.01 4.34 3.60
N GLU A 95 40.00 5.55 4.16
CA GLU A 95 39.06 6.61 3.79
C GLU A 95 39.19 7.00 2.31
N SER A 96 40.43 7.06 1.80
CA SER A 96 40.71 7.32 0.38
C SER A 96 40.23 6.16 -0.51
N ARG A 97 40.46 4.92 -0.10
CA ARG A 97 39.99 3.71 -0.80
C ARG A 97 38.47 3.67 -0.91
N GLU A 98 37.76 3.99 0.18
CA GLU A 98 36.29 4.07 0.17
C GLU A 98 35.77 5.19 -0.74
N ALA A 99 36.48 6.31 -0.84
CA ALA A 99 36.14 7.40 -1.75
C ALA A 99 36.37 7.02 -3.22
N GLU A 100 37.46 6.32 -3.52
CA GLU A 100 37.74 5.76 -4.84
C GLU A 100 36.71 4.70 -5.24
N GLU A 101 36.36 3.77 -4.34
CA GLU A 101 35.32 2.76 -4.61
C GLU A 101 33.95 3.40 -4.87
N ARG A 102 33.61 4.48 -4.16
CA ARG A 102 32.38 5.24 -4.44
C ARG A 102 32.40 5.88 -5.82
N ALA A 103 33.52 6.48 -6.21
CA ALA A 103 33.69 7.07 -7.54
C ALA A 103 33.59 6.00 -8.66
N VAL A 104 34.13 4.79 -8.45
CA VAL A 104 34.01 3.66 -9.39
C VAL A 104 32.57 3.12 -9.48
N ARG A 105 31.82 3.10 -8.38
CA ARG A 105 30.39 2.71 -8.41
C ARG A 105 29.54 3.71 -9.18
N GLU A 106 29.87 5.00 -9.12
CA GLU A 106 29.21 6.05 -9.92
C GLU A 106 29.51 5.95 -11.42
N GLU A 107 30.60 5.30 -11.82
CA GLU A 107 30.96 5.07 -13.23
C GLU A 107 29.96 4.15 -13.96
N HIS A 108 29.24 3.30 -13.22
CA HIS A 108 28.27 2.35 -13.79
C HIS A 108 26.94 3.00 -14.20
N VAL A 109 26.71 4.27 -13.85
CA VAL A 109 25.52 5.02 -14.28
C VAL A 109 25.85 5.81 -15.54
N GLY A 110 25.24 5.45 -16.68
CA GLY A 110 25.45 6.16 -17.94
C GLY A 110 25.11 7.66 -17.87
N PHE A 111 25.74 8.47 -18.73
CA PHE A 111 25.38 9.88 -18.88
C PHE A 111 23.99 10.03 -19.52
N ALA A 112 23.29 11.10 -19.14
CA ALA A 112 22.02 11.54 -19.73
C ALA A 112 22.08 13.05 -20.03
N LEU A 113 21.17 13.57 -20.86
CA LEU A 113 21.09 15.01 -21.16
C LEU A 113 20.90 15.88 -19.91
N THR A 114 20.26 15.34 -18.87
CA THR A 114 20.06 15.98 -17.56
C THR A 114 21.27 15.90 -16.63
N THR A 115 22.40 15.34 -17.09
CA THR A 115 23.62 15.28 -16.27
C THR A 115 24.23 16.67 -16.17
N THR A 116 24.68 17.06 -14.98
CA THR A 116 25.29 18.37 -14.78
C THR A 116 26.66 18.45 -15.45
N ILE A 117 27.06 19.63 -15.92
CA ILE A 117 28.38 19.87 -16.51
C ILE A 117 29.50 19.55 -15.50
N ARG A 118 29.28 19.86 -14.22
CA ARG A 118 30.22 19.51 -13.14
C ARG A 118 30.40 18.00 -13.07
N ASP A 119 29.31 17.23 -13.09
CA ASP A 119 29.41 15.77 -13.05
C ASP A 119 30.13 15.24 -14.29
N VAL A 120 29.88 15.80 -15.48
CA VAL A 120 30.60 15.36 -16.69
C VAL A 120 32.11 15.61 -16.60
N LEU A 121 32.53 16.74 -16.01
CA LEU A 121 33.95 17.10 -15.92
C LEU A 121 34.71 16.35 -14.81
N PHE A 122 34.03 16.02 -13.71
CA PHE A 122 34.61 15.43 -12.49
C PHE A 122 34.23 13.97 -12.21
N ARG A 123 33.32 13.35 -12.98
CA ARG A 123 32.88 11.95 -12.73
C ARG A 123 34.05 10.97 -12.73
N GLY A 124 34.01 10.03 -11.79
CA GLY A 124 35.01 8.98 -11.62
C GLY A 124 36.32 9.46 -10.99
N ARG A 125 36.38 10.70 -10.47
CA ARG A 125 37.56 11.25 -9.80
C ARG A 125 37.26 11.67 -8.38
N VAL A 126 38.13 11.29 -7.46
CA VAL A 126 38.15 11.84 -6.09
C VAL A 126 38.72 13.26 -6.17
N ARG A 127 37.97 14.26 -5.69
CA ARG A 127 38.40 15.66 -5.71
C ARG A 127 39.54 15.90 -4.71
N VAL A 128 40.77 15.93 -5.20
CA VAL A 128 41.96 16.09 -4.35
C VAL A 128 42.15 17.53 -3.88
N MET A 129 41.60 18.52 -4.59
CA MET A 129 41.67 19.93 -4.21
C MET A 129 40.98 20.26 -2.87
N ASP A 130 40.07 19.38 -2.44
CA ASP A 130 39.32 19.45 -1.18
C ASP A 130 39.92 18.61 -0.05
N VAL A 131 41.08 17.99 -0.26
CA VAL A 131 41.84 17.30 0.80
C VAL A 131 42.46 18.35 1.74
N LYS A 132 42.51 18.05 3.04
CA LYS A 132 43.14 18.94 4.03
C LYS A 132 44.67 18.87 3.92
N LEU A 133 45.31 20.02 4.09
CA LEU A 133 46.77 20.14 4.05
C LEU A 133 47.44 19.22 5.09
N ASN A 134 46.92 19.16 6.32
CA ASN A 134 47.50 18.31 7.36
C ASN A 134 47.41 16.80 7.03
N ASP A 135 46.39 16.38 6.29
CA ASP A 135 46.23 14.99 5.85
C ASP A 135 47.25 14.66 4.76
N PHE A 136 47.42 15.56 3.79
CA PHE A 136 48.46 15.45 2.76
C PHE A 136 49.87 15.41 3.36
N LEU A 137 50.18 16.29 4.31
CA LEU A 137 51.47 16.31 5.01
C LEU A 137 51.71 15.04 5.83
N THR A 138 50.66 14.48 6.44
CA THR A 138 50.75 13.22 7.18
C THR A 138 50.99 12.03 6.25
N LEU A 139 50.33 12.00 5.09
CA LEU A 139 50.42 10.90 4.12
C LEU A 139 51.74 10.88 3.37
N GLU A 140 52.22 12.04 2.90
CA GLU A 140 53.38 12.13 1.99
C GLU A 140 54.67 12.55 2.69
N PHE A 141 54.60 13.22 3.85
CA PHE A 141 55.76 13.86 4.49
C PHE A 141 55.95 13.51 5.98
N GLU A 142 55.35 12.42 6.46
CA GLU A 142 55.38 11.97 7.87
C GLU A 142 54.89 13.02 8.90
N GLY A 143 54.10 13.98 8.44
CA GLY A 143 53.57 15.08 9.27
C GLY A 143 54.54 16.23 9.49
N ARG A 144 55.65 16.30 8.73
CA ARG A 144 56.52 17.47 8.69
C ARG A 144 55.73 18.69 8.18
N GLY A 145 55.93 19.86 8.79
CA GLY A 145 55.26 21.11 8.40
C GLY A 145 53.80 21.27 8.87
N ILE A 146 53.30 20.38 9.72
CA ILE A 146 51.94 20.51 10.30
C ILE A 146 51.90 21.65 11.30
N LEU A 147 50.96 22.56 11.11
CA LEU A 147 50.63 23.62 12.06
C LEU A 147 49.18 23.47 12.49
N ARG A 148 48.88 23.76 13.76
CA ARG A 148 47.48 23.71 14.25
C ARG A 148 46.56 24.67 13.50
N ALA A 149 47.11 25.79 13.03
CA ALA A 149 46.40 26.77 12.21
C ALA A 149 45.93 26.20 10.84
N ASN A 150 46.60 25.17 10.34
CA ASN A 150 46.35 24.58 9.02
C ASN A 150 45.24 23.50 9.03
N ARG A 151 44.63 23.21 10.18
CA ARG A 151 43.62 22.13 10.35
C ARG A 151 42.44 22.15 9.36
N ASN A 152 42.10 23.33 8.84
CA ASN A 152 41.00 23.55 7.89
C ASN A 152 41.48 24.05 6.53
N VAL A 153 42.79 24.09 6.29
CA VAL A 153 43.36 24.52 5.02
C VAL A 153 43.23 23.37 4.04
N LEU A 154 42.66 23.67 2.88
CA LEU A 154 42.50 22.70 1.78
C LEU A 154 43.62 22.89 0.77
N LEU A 155 43.95 21.84 0.03
CA LEU A 155 45.03 21.87 -0.95
C LEU A 155 44.84 22.98 -2.01
N ARG A 156 43.60 23.25 -2.43
CA ARG A 156 43.31 24.39 -3.33
C ARG A 156 43.72 25.76 -2.79
N GLY A 157 43.76 25.91 -1.47
CA GLY A 157 44.20 27.13 -0.80
C GLY A 157 45.71 27.14 -0.61
N PHE A 158 46.27 25.99 -0.22
CA PHE A 158 47.69 25.79 -0.03
C PHE A 158 48.50 26.04 -1.32
N PHE A 159 48.16 25.39 -2.42
CA PHE A 159 48.92 25.50 -3.69
C PHE A 159 48.78 26.85 -4.40
N LYS A 160 47.90 27.74 -3.92
CA LYS A 160 47.86 29.15 -4.38
C LYS A 160 49.02 29.95 -3.81
N ASP A 161 49.35 29.71 -2.54
CA ASP A 161 50.44 30.39 -1.84
C ASP A 161 50.98 29.50 -0.71
N PRO A 162 51.90 28.56 -1.03
CA PRO A 162 52.42 27.61 -0.05
C PRO A 162 53.18 28.27 1.11
N THR A 163 53.80 29.43 0.84
CA THR A 163 54.63 30.17 1.81
C THR A 163 53.81 30.74 2.98
N ARG A 164 52.51 30.94 2.77
CA ARG A 164 51.57 31.38 3.80
C ARG A 164 51.28 30.32 4.85
N TYR A 165 51.42 29.05 4.51
CA TYR A 165 51.00 27.93 5.36
C TYR A 165 52.17 27.10 5.89
N ILE A 166 53.33 27.13 5.21
CA ILE A 166 54.58 26.54 5.69
C ILE A 166 55.61 27.66 5.74
N HIS A 167 55.92 28.14 6.95
CA HIS A 167 56.80 29.29 7.17
C HIS A 167 58.29 28.93 7.12
N ASP A 168 58.63 27.66 7.35
CA ASP A 168 60.01 27.18 7.23
C ASP A 168 60.35 26.98 5.74
N ALA A 169 61.15 27.90 5.21
CA ALA A 169 61.57 27.90 3.81
C ALA A 169 62.42 26.67 3.44
N GLY A 170 63.16 26.09 4.39
CA GLY A 170 63.94 24.87 4.15
C GLY A 170 63.04 23.66 4.00
N VAL A 171 62.08 23.49 4.92
CA VAL A 171 61.10 22.39 4.87
C VAL A 171 60.23 22.47 3.61
N LEU A 172 59.75 23.67 3.25
CA LEU A 172 58.96 23.85 2.04
C LEU A 172 59.78 23.57 0.78
N GLY A 173 61.04 24.01 0.72
CA GLY A 173 61.95 23.75 -0.40
C GLY A 173 62.24 22.26 -0.59
N GLU A 174 62.45 21.52 0.49
CA GLU A 174 62.60 20.05 0.44
C GLU A 174 61.33 19.36 -0.07
N MET A 175 60.15 19.80 0.37
CA MET A 175 58.87 19.25 -0.10
C MET A 175 58.67 19.50 -1.59
N GLN A 176 58.92 20.73 -2.05
CA GLN A 176 58.77 21.13 -3.45
C GLN A 176 59.69 20.36 -4.41
N ALA A 177 60.83 19.86 -3.93
CA ALA A 177 61.72 19.01 -4.70
C ALA A 177 61.20 17.55 -4.86
N THR A 178 60.12 17.17 -4.17
CA THR A 178 59.57 15.81 -4.23
C THR A 178 58.56 15.63 -5.36
N ASP A 179 58.60 14.46 -5.98
CA ASP A 179 57.66 14.04 -7.02
C ASP A 179 56.20 13.93 -6.49
N ALA A 180 56.02 13.57 -5.21
CA ALA A 180 54.71 13.58 -4.56
C ALA A 180 54.07 14.97 -4.51
N TYR A 181 54.86 16.01 -4.20
CA TYR A 181 54.41 17.39 -4.22
C TYR A 181 54.02 17.84 -5.62
N LEU A 182 54.89 17.62 -6.60
CA LEU A 182 54.69 18.06 -7.99
C LEU A 182 53.45 17.42 -8.63
N ARG A 183 53.22 16.11 -8.40
CA ARG A 183 52.00 15.43 -8.88
C ARG A 183 50.74 15.99 -8.25
N MET A 184 50.73 16.17 -6.93
CA MET A 184 49.57 16.68 -6.20
C MET A 184 49.26 18.11 -6.64
N GLU A 185 50.29 18.95 -6.74
CA GLU A 185 50.19 20.32 -7.21
C GLU A 185 49.58 20.40 -8.62
N GLY A 186 50.09 19.61 -9.56
CA GLY A 186 49.55 19.53 -10.92
C GLY A 186 48.07 19.13 -10.93
N THR A 187 47.71 18.09 -10.18
CA THR A 187 46.33 17.59 -10.12
C THR A 187 45.37 18.63 -9.51
N VAL A 188 45.78 19.27 -8.41
CA VAL A 188 44.96 20.32 -7.76
C VAL A 188 44.81 21.54 -8.67
N ARG A 189 45.86 21.93 -9.40
CA ARG A 189 45.77 23.03 -10.37
C ARG A 189 44.81 22.67 -11.51
N ASP A 190 44.88 21.46 -12.05
CA ASP A 190 43.96 20.99 -13.09
C ASP A 190 42.49 20.97 -12.61
N GLU A 191 42.22 20.47 -11.41
CA GLU A 191 40.88 20.51 -10.81
C GLU A 191 40.37 21.93 -10.59
N MET A 192 41.24 22.85 -10.15
CA MET A 192 40.90 24.26 -10.01
C MET A 192 40.53 24.89 -11.36
N TYR A 193 41.22 24.54 -12.45
CA TYR A 193 40.87 25.00 -13.79
C TYR A 193 39.51 24.47 -14.26
N LEU A 194 39.22 23.19 -14.01
CA LEU A 194 37.93 22.58 -14.33
C LEU A 194 36.79 23.23 -13.51
N GLU A 195 37.01 23.48 -12.22
CA GLU A 195 36.02 24.10 -11.35
C GLU A 195 35.74 25.56 -11.74
N GLU A 196 36.77 26.28 -12.21
CA GLU A 196 36.58 27.62 -12.76
C GLU A 196 35.80 27.59 -14.08
N ALA A 197 36.06 26.62 -14.95
CA ALA A 197 35.26 26.41 -16.15
C ALA A 197 33.79 26.11 -15.84
N VAL A 198 33.52 25.29 -14.81
CA VAL A 198 32.15 25.03 -14.32
C VAL A 198 31.49 26.32 -13.82
N ARG A 199 32.20 27.13 -13.02
CA ARG A 199 31.65 28.41 -12.52
C ARG A 199 31.30 29.35 -13.66
N ARG A 200 32.19 29.50 -14.64
CA ARG A 200 31.95 30.32 -15.83
C ARG A 200 30.73 29.84 -16.60
N LEU A 201 30.65 28.54 -16.88
CA LEU A 201 29.50 27.93 -17.56
C LEU A 201 28.19 28.15 -16.79
N HIS A 202 28.19 28.01 -15.47
CA HIS A 202 27.02 28.30 -14.63
C HIS A 202 26.63 29.78 -14.67
N HIS A 203 27.59 30.71 -14.67
CA HIS A 203 27.33 32.14 -14.83
C HIS A 203 26.70 32.47 -16.18
N GLU A 204 27.05 31.71 -17.21
CA GLU A 204 26.50 31.83 -18.56
C GLU A 204 25.24 30.98 -18.78
N GLY A 205 24.69 30.37 -17.72
CA GLY A 205 23.41 29.64 -17.74
C GLY A 205 23.49 28.18 -18.20
N VAL A 206 24.69 27.61 -18.33
CA VAL A 206 24.92 26.23 -18.76
C VAL A 206 25.18 25.34 -17.55
N PHE A 207 24.15 24.63 -17.11
CA PHE A 207 24.20 23.75 -15.94
C PHE A 207 24.20 22.27 -16.31
N PHE A 208 23.53 21.91 -17.41
CA PHE A 208 23.32 20.53 -17.87
C PHE A 208 23.88 20.30 -19.26
N LEU A 209 24.15 19.04 -19.59
CA LEU A 209 24.67 18.61 -20.88
C LEU A 209 23.74 18.98 -22.05
N GLU A 210 22.42 18.99 -21.84
CA GLU A 210 21.44 19.48 -22.80
C GLU A 210 21.70 20.94 -23.23
N GLN A 211 22.03 21.80 -22.27
CA GLN A 211 22.26 23.23 -22.51
C GLN A 211 23.61 23.47 -23.20
N TRP A 212 24.60 22.61 -22.92
CA TRP A 212 25.89 22.63 -23.62
C TRP A 212 25.76 22.38 -25.13
N ARG A 213 24.72 21.67 -25.58
CA ARG A 213 24.44 21.46 -27.01
C ARG A 213 24.27 22.78 -27.75
N GLU A 214 23.53 23.72 -27.18
CA GLU A 214 23.12 24.97 -27.82
C GLU A 214 24.03 26.16 -27.46
N TYR A 215 24.92 25.96 -26.50
CA TYR A 215 25.84 26.98 -26.02
C TYR A 215 26.85 27.40 -27.10
N GLN A 216 26.89 28.70 -27.38
CA GLN A 216 27.69 29.28 -28.46
C GLN A 216 29.11 29.70 -28.04
N GLY A 217 29.37 29.89 -26.74
CA GLY A 217 30.66 30.39 -26.21
C GLY A 217 31.75 29.33 -26.01
N LYS A 218 31.70 28.21 -26.75
CA LYS A 218 32.61 27.06 -26.58
C LYS A 218 34.08 27.38 -26.86
N ASP A 219 34.33 28.40 -27.67
CA ASP A 219 35.64 28.94 -28.04
C ASP A 219 36.35 29.66 -26.89
N THR A 220 35.62 30.07 -25.85
CA THR A 220 36.16 30.75 -24.67
C THR A 220 36.70 29.82 -23.57
N LEU A 221 36.55 28.50 -23.77
CA LEU A 221 36.94 27.43 -22.86
C LEU A 221 38.14 26.65 -23.40
N THR A 222 38.82 25.90 -22.54
CA THR A 222 39.96 25.08 -22.95
C THR A 222 39.52 23.88 -23.77
N LEU A 223 40.36 23.47 -24.73
CA LEU A 223 40.13 22.27 -25.55
C LEU A 223 39.86 21.01 -24.71
N HIS A 224 40.45 20.90 -23.52
CA HIS A 224 40.21 19.79 -22.61
C HIS A 224 38.77 19.74 -22.09
N VAL A 225 38.20 20.89 -21.71
CA VAL A 225 36.82 20.99 -21.22
C VAL A 225 35.84 20.71 -22.35
N CYS A 226 36.02 21.34 -23.51
CA CYS A 226 35.14 21.15 -24.66
C CYS A 226 35.17 19.71 -25.16
N GLY A 227 36.36 19.11 -25.30
CA GLY A 227 36.51 17.74 -25.76
C GLY A 227 35.82 16.70 -24.86
N LYS A 228 35.83 16.90 -23.54
CA LYS A 228 35.10 16.03 -22.60
C LYS A 228 33.58 16.18 -22.75
N LEU A 229 33.08 17.41 -22.78
CA LEU A 229 31.64 17.66 -22.86
C LEU A 229 31.05 17.22 -24.21
N ASP A 230 31.73 17.52 -25.32
CA ASP A 230 31.30 17.12 -26.67
C ASP A 230 31.39 15.59 -26.88
N GLY A 231 32.42 14.94 -26.32
CA GLY A 231 32.57 13.49 -26.37
C GLY A 231 31.41 12.77 -25.69
N VAL A 232 31.01 13.24 -24.50
CA VAL A 232 29.88 12.68 -23.74
C VAL A 232 28.54 13.00 -24.41
N LEU A 233 28.35 14.23 -24.89
CA LEU A 233 27.13 14.61 -25.62
C LEU A 233 26.90 13.69 -26.83
N THR A 234 27.96 13.41 -27.60
CA THR A 234 27.89 12.54 -28.77
C THR A 234 27.49 11.10 -28.40
N GLN A 235 27.97 10.57 -27.27
CA GLN A 235 27.59 9.24 -26.80
C GLN A 235 26.11 9.18 -26.40
N VAL A 236 25.64 10.17 -25.64
CA VAL A 236 24.25 10.28 -25.20
C VAL A 236 23.32 10.38 -26.41
N GLU A 237 23.67 11.19 -27.41
CA GLU A 237 22.86 11.35 -28.63
C GLU A 237 22.72 10.07 -29.45
N ARG A 238 23.80 9.28 -29.58
CA ARG A 238 23.73 7.98 -30.25
C ARG A 238 22.82 7.01 -29.50
N ALA A 239 22.90 6.97 -28.17
CA ALA A 239 22.08 6.12 -27.34
C ALA A 239 20.59 6.53 -27.39
N GLU A 240 20.28 7.82 -27.34
CA GLU A 240 18.92 8.34 -27.46
C GLU A 240 18.32 8.10 -28.85
N LYS A 241 19.12 8.24 -29.91
CA LYS A 241 18.69 7.91 -31.27
C LYS A 241 18.35 6.42 -31.39
N ALA A 242 19.22 5.54 -30.93
CA ALA A 242 18.98 4.09 -30.95
C ALA A 242 17.74 3.69 -30.14
N ARG A 243 17.48 4.35 -29.00
CA ARG A 243 16.26 4.15 -28.20
C ARG A 243 15.00 4.58 -28.96
N ARG A 244 15.01 5.76 -29.58
CA ARG A 244 13.90 6.25 -30.41
C ARG A 244 13.62 5.31 -31.58
N ASP A 245 14.65 4.90 -32.32
CA ASP A 245 14.50 3.97 -33.45
C ASP A 245 13.92 2.62 -32.99
N ALA A 246 14.34 2.11 -31.82
CA ALA A 246 13.79 0.89 -31.25
C ALA A 246 12.34 1.04 -30.75
N GLU A 247 11.99 2.19 -30.16
CA GLU A 247 10.63 2.52 -29.73
C GLU A 247 9.69 2.69 -30.92
N GLU A 248 10.13 3.33 -32.01
CA GLU A 248 9.36 3.47 -33.25
C GLU A 248 9.14 2.11 -33.93
N GLU A 249 10.16 1.26 -34.00
CA GLU A 249 10.02 -0.11 -34.52
C GLU A 249 9.12 -0.97 -33.63
N LYS A 250 9.22 -0.83 -32.30
CA LYS A 250 8.32 -1.50 -31.36
C LYS A 250 6.88 -1.00 -31.52
N ALA A 251 6.66 0.31 -31.64
CA ALA A 251 5.35 0.90 -31.86
C ALA A 251 4.75 0.46 -33.20
N ARG A 252 5.58 0.31 -34.24
CA ARG A 252 5.18 -0.24 -35.54
C ARG A 252 4.74 -1.70 -35.40
N ARG A 253 5.55 -2.54 -34.76
CA ARG A 253 5.21 -3.95 -34.48
C ARG A 253 3.96 -4.08 -33.62
N GLU A 254 3.82 -3.28 -32.57
CA GLU A 254 2.62 -3.27 -31.73
C GLU A 254 1.39 -2.78 -32.49
N LYS A 255 1.53 -1.85 -33.44
CA LYS A 255 0.40 -1.39 -34.27
C LYS A 255 0.02 -2.45 -35.30
N GLU A 256 0.99 -3.13 -35.91
CA GLU A 256 0.77 -4.26 -36.80
C GLU A 256 0.16 -5.46 -36.04
N GLU A 257 0.62 -5.73 -34.82
CA GLU A 257 0.10 -6.77 -33.94
C GLU A 257 -1.27 -6.42 -33.38
N ARG A 258 -1.53 -5.16 -32.98
CA ARG A 258 -2.88 -4.68 -32.64
C ARG A 258 -3.83 -4.77 -33.82
N ALA A 259 -3.40 -4.44 -35.04
CA ALA A 259 -4.22 -4.61 -36.23
C ALA A 259 -4.53 -6.10 -36.52
N ARG A 260 -3.56 -7.01 -36.31
CA ARG A 260 -3.77 -8.46 -36.39
C ARG A 260 -4.69 -8.97 -35.29
N LEU A 261 -4.53 -8.49 -34.05
CA LEU A 261 -5.37 -8.84 -32.90
C LEU A 261 -6.79 -8.28 -33.05
N ASP A 262 -6.97 -7.08 -33.60
CA ASP A 262 -8.28 -6.49 -33.88
C ASP A 262 -8.99 -7.23 -35.02
N GLN A 263 -8.25 -7.74 -36.02
CA GLN A 263 -8.80 -8.64 -37.04
C GLN A 263 -9.19 -10.02 -36.49
N GLN A 264 -8.48 -10.55 -35.49
CA GLN A 264 -8.80 -11.84 -34.86
C GLN A 264 -9.80 -11.75 -33.69
N ARG A 265 -10.15 -10.55 -33.20
CA ARG A 265 -11.01 -10.34 -32.01
C ARG A 265 -12.41 -9.78 -32.31
N ILE A 266 -13.02 -10.12 -33.45
CA ILE A 266 -14.48 -9.94 -33.52
C ILE A 266 -15.12 -11.02 -32.66
N LYS A 267 -15.35 -10.64 -31.40
CA LYS A 267 -16.02 -11.51 -30.44
C LYS A 267 -17.51 -11.50 -30.76
N PHE A 268 -17.92 -12.43 -31.62
CA PHE A 268 -19.33 -12.68 -31.93
C PHE A 268 -20.09 -12.93 -30.63
N ASN A 269 -20.99 -12.00 -30.27
CA ASN A 269 -21.85 -12.09 -29.10
C ASN A 269 -23.16 -11.37 -29.42
N LEU A 270 -24.23 -11.62 -28.65
CA LEU A 270 -25.58 -11.14 -28.99
C LEU A 270 -25.72 -9.60 -29.03
N THR A 271 -24.78 -8.83 -28.45
CA THR A 271 -24.79 -7.37 -28.52
C THR A 271 -23.99 -6.80 -29.69
N LEU A 272 -23.32 -7.65 -30.47
CA LEU A 272 -22.61 -7.23 -31.69
C LEU A 272 -23.59 -6.55 -32.65
N SER A 273 -23.23 -5.37 -33.14
CA SER A 273 -24.08 -4.64 -34.08
C SER A 273 -24.21 -5.42 -35.39
N ILE A 274 -25.38 -5.35 -36.05
CA ILE A 274 -25.55 -6.02 -37.36
C ILE A 274 -24.55 -5.50 -38.40
N LYS A 275 -24.11 -4.24 -38.26
CA LYS A 275 -23.08 -3.62 -39.09
C LYS A 275 -21.73 -4.33 -38.92
N ASP A 276 -21.33 -4.61 -37.69
CA ASP A 276 -20.05 -5.26 -37.41
C ASP A 276 -20.11 -6.76 -37.68
N ALA A 277 -21.30 -7.38 -37.54
CA ALA A 277 -21.54 -8.78 -37.91
C ALA A 277 -21.44 -9.01 -39.42
N ILE A 278 -22.03 -8.14 -40.24
CA ILE A 278 -22.01 -8.24 -41.71
C ILE A 278 -20.61 -7.95 -42.26
N PHE A 279 -19.99 -6.85 -41.81
CA PHE A 279 -18.70 -6.43 -42.38
C PHE A 279 -17.48 -7.04 -41.69
N GLN A 280 -17.65 -7.77 -40.58
CA GLN A 280 -16.58 -8.45 -39.84
C GLN A 280 -15.31 -7.59 -39.68
N GLY A 281 -15.47 -6.30 -39.35
CA GLY A 281 -14.35 -5.38 -39.14
C GLY A 281 -13.44 -5.17 -40.36
N ARG A 282 -13.82 -5.67 -41.54
CA ARG A 282 -13.07 -5.51 -42.79
C ARG A 282 -13.12 -4.06 -43.25
N ALA A 283 -12.03 -3.62 -43.88
CA ALA A 283 -11.98 -2.30 -44.52
C ALA A 283 -12.95 -2.28 -45.72
N ARG A 284 -13.84 -1.30 -45.74
CA ARG A 284 -14.90 -1.18 -46.77
C ARG A 284 -14.32 -0.71 -48.09
N VAL A 285 -14.27 -1.57 -49.09
CA VAL A 285 -13.67 -1.26 -50.40
C VAL A 285 -14.48 -0.20 -51.15
N HIS A 286 -15.80 -0.14 -50.99
CA HIS A 286 -16.64 0.90 -51.62
C HIS A 286 -16.32 2.33 -51.11
N LYS A 287 -15.68 2.45 -49.94
CA LYS A 287 -15.19 3.72 -49.36
C LYS A 287 -13.73 4.01 -49.70
N MET A 288 -13.07 3.14 -50.46
CA MET A 288 -11.71 3.39 -50.94
C MET A 288 -11.73 4.47 -52.01
N LYS A 289 -10.67 5.29 -52.05
CA LYS A 289 -10.46 6.28 -53.11
C LYS A 289 -10.00 5.57 -54.39
N LEU A 290 -10.53 5.97 -55.53
CA LEU A 290 -10.21 5.45 -56.86
C LEU A 290 -8.71 5.50 -57.14
N ASN A 291 -8.05 6.64 -56.89
CA ASN A 291 -6.60 6.74 -57.07
C ASN A 291 -5.80 5.74 -56.21
N LYS A 292 -6.25 5.44 -54.98
CA LYS A 292 -5.61 4.40 -54.14
C LYS A 292 -5.75 3.00 -54.74
N PHE A 293 -6.86 2.71 -55.40
CA PHE A 293 -7.06 1.47 -56.15
C PHE A 293 -6.15 1.41 -57.39
N LEU A 294 -6.16 2.46 -58.22
CA LEU A 294 -5.35 2.53 -59.44
C LEU A 294 -3.85 2.41 -59.15
N MET A 295 -3.36 3.06 -58.09
CA MET A 295 -1.94 2.98 -57.68
C MET A 295 -1.55 1.60 -57.13
N ARG A 296 -2.49 0.87 -56.52
CA ARG A 296 -2.19 -0.39 -55.82
C ARG A 296 -2.36 -1.61 -56.71
N GLU A 297 -3.40 -1.63 -57.53
CA GLU A 297 -3.80 -2.81 -58.31
C GLU A 297 -3.51 -2.66 -59.81
N LEU A 298 -3.25 -1.43 -60.28
CA LEU A 298 -3.11 -1.10 -61.71
C LEU A 298 -1.87 -0.23 -62.01
N ASP A 299 -0.85 -0.28 -61.14
CA ASP A 299 0.44 0.41 -61.29
C ASP A 299 0.35 1.92 -61.59
N GLY A 300 -0.69 2.58 -61.09
CA GLY A 300 -0.93 4.02 -61.30
C GLY A 300 -1.51 4.36 -62.68
N ARG A 301 -1.89 3.36 -63.49
CA ARG A 301 -2.55 3.56 -64.78
C ARG A 301 -3.85 4.34 -64.59
N GLY A 302 -3.95 5.47 -65.29
CA GLY A 302 -5.16 6.28 -65.31
C GLY A 302 -5.35 7.21 -64.10
N VAL A 303 -4.32 7.41 -63.27
CA VAL A 303 -4.35 8.39 -62.17
C VAL A 303 -4.31 9.82 -62.74
N VAL A 304 -5.31 10.64 -62.40
CA VAL A 304 -5.39 12.06 -62.78
C VAL A 304 -5.92 12.89 -61.60
N ASP A 305 -5.64 14.19 -61.57
CA ASP A 305 -6.09 15.05 -60.46
C ASP A 305 -7.61 15.00 -60.25
N ALA A 306 -8.39 14.87 -61.33
CA ALA A 306 -9.85 14.80 -61.30
C ALA A 306 -10.39 13.55 -60.57
N ASN A 307 -9.63 12.45 -60.51
CA ASN A 307 -10.08 11.20 -59.90
C ASN A 307 -9.44 10.90 -58.52
N ARG A 308 -8.63 11.84 -58.00
CA ARG A 308 -7.87 11.72 -56.74
C ARG A 308 -8.72 11.48 -55.48
N ASN A 309 -9.93 12.04 -55.43
CA ASN A 309 -10.81 11.95 -54.27
C ASN A 309 -12.14 11.21 -54.54
N VAL A 310 -12.27 10.59 -55.70
CA VAL A 310 -13.48 9.84 -56.07
C VAL A 310 -13.52 8.54 -55.27
N LEU A 311 -14.67 8.20 -54.69
CA LEU A 311 -14.86 6.92 -54.00
C LEU A 311 -15.23 5.84 -55.02
N LEU A 312 -14.79 4.60 -54.79
CA LEU A 312 -15.11 3.49 -55.69
C LEU A 312 -16.62 3.31 -55.90
N LYS A 313 -17.44 3.50 -54.86
CA LYS A 313 -18.91 3.45 -54.97
C LYS A 313 -19.51 4.46 -55.97
N GLU A 314 -18.84 5.59 -56.21
CA GLU A 314 -19.30 6.60 -57.17
C GLU A 314 -18.71 6.33 -58.55
N PHE A 315 -17.48 5.85 -58.60
CA PHE A 315 -16.81 5.43 -59.83
C PHE A 315 -17.57 4.30 -60.54
N PHE A 316 -17.89 3.21 -59.85
CA PHE A 316 -18.56 2.05 -60.46
C PHE A 316 -20.03 2.29 -60.85
N LYS A 317 -20.62 3.45 -60.51
CA LYS A 317 -21.94 3.85 -61.05
C LYS A 317 -21.84 4.33 -62.50
N ASP A 318 -20.76 5.03 -62.82
CA ASP A 318 -20.52 5.62 -64.13
C ASP A 318 -19.01 5.83 -64.36
N PRO A 319 -18.28 4.75 -64.74
CA PRO A 319 -16.83 4.80 -64.90
C PRO A 319 -16.36 5.80 -65.96
N ALA A 320 -17.15 5.97 -67.03
CA ALA A 320 -16.87 6.84 -68.16
C ALA A 320 -16.77 8.32 -67.76
N ARG A 321 -17.44 8.72 -66.67
CA ARG A 321 -17.38 10.09 -66.15
C ARG A 321 -16.00 10.49 -65.59
N TYR A 322 -15.21 9.51 -65.17
CA TYR A 322 -13.96 9.75 -64.43
C TYR A 322 -12.69 9.53 -65.25
N PHE A 323 -12.84 9.06 -66.49
CA PHE A 323 -11.77 8.86 -67.47
C PHE A 323 -12.10 9.60 -68.76
N ARG A 324 -11.21 10.51 -69.20
CA ARG A 324 -11.39 11.25 -70.48
C ARG A 324 -10.97 10.43 -71.69
N ASP A 325 -10.08 9.47 -71.50
CA ASP A 325 -9.58 8.57 -72.52
C ASP A 325 -10.33 7.24 -72.44
N ALA A 326 -11.16 6.97 -73.46
CA ALA A 326 -11.94 5.75 -73.54
C ALA A 326 -11.08 4.49 -73.74
N GLY A 327 -9.88 4.62 -74.32
CA GLY A 327 -8.93 3.52 -74.49
C GLY A 327 -8.35 3.08 -73.15
N VAL A 328 -7.92 4.04 -72.31
CA VAL A 328 -7.40 3.76 -70.96
C VAL A 328 -8.47 3.12 -70.06
N LEU A 329 -9.72 3.60 -70.14
CA LEU A 329 -10.82 2.96 -69.40
C LEU A 329 -11.09 1.54 -69.90
N GLY A 330 -11.07 1.31 -71.22
CA GLY A 330 -11.25 -0.01 -71.81
C GLY A 330 -10.17 -1.01 -71.39
N GLU A 331 -8.91 -0.56 -71.31
CA GLU A 331 -7.81 -1.38 -70.80
C GLU A 331 -7.97 -1.72 -69.31
N ILE A 332 -8.39 -0.75 -68.49
CA ILE A 332 -8.67 -0.98 -67.06
C ILE A 332 -9.81 -1.98 -66.88
N GLN A 333 -10.89 -1.84 -67.65
CA GLN A 333 -12.06 -2.73 -67.58
C GLN A 333 -11.75 -4.16 -68.04
N ALA A 334 -10.72 -4.35 -68.87
CA ALA A 334 -10.27 -5.67 -69.29
C ALA A 334 -9.44 -6.42 -68.23
N THR A 335 -9.13 -5.79 -67.09
CA THR A 335 -8.33 -6.41 -66.02
C THR A 335 -9.18 -7.22 -65.04
N ASP A 336 -8.65 -8.35 -64.59
CA ASP A 336 -9.28 -9.18 -63.55
C ASP A 336 -9.45 -8.40 -62.24
N ALA A 337 -8.47 -7.57 -61.88
CA ALA A 337 -8.51 -6.71 -60.70
C ALA A 337 -9.68 -5.71 -60.72
N TYR A 338 -10.08 -5.20 -61.90
CA TYR A 338 -11.26 -4.36 -62.03
C TYR A 338 -12.55 -5.15 -61.80
N ALA A 339 -12.69 -6.33 -62.40
CA ALA A 339 -13.87 -7.17 -62.27
C ALA A 339 -14.09 -7.64 -60.82
N GLU A 340 -13.02 -8.06 -60.13
CA GLU A 340 -13.07 -8.43 -58.71
C GLU A 340 -13.47 -7.24 -57.82
N MET A 341 -12.88 -6.07 -58.06
CA MET A 341 -13.18 -4.87 -57.29
C MET A 341 -14.59 -4.36 -57.54
N GLU A 342 -15.09 -4.43 -58.78
CA GLU A 342 -16.47 -4.07 -59.11
C GLU A 342 -17.47 -4.98 -58.38
N GLY A 343 -17.24 -6.30 -58.42
CA GLY A 343 -18.05 -7.29 -57.71
C GLY A 343 -18.12 -6.99 -56.21
N ALA A 344 -16.96 -6.82 -55.56
CA ALA A 344 -16.87 -6.53 -54.14
C ALA A 344 -17.56 -5.21 -53.75
N VAL A 345 -17.44 -4.15 -54.57
CA VAL A 345 -18.09 -2.86 -54.30
C VAL A 345 -19.62 -2.97 -54.43
N ARG A 346 -20.12 -3.69 -55.43
CA ARG A 346 -21.57 -3.91 -55.61
C ARG A 346 -22.16 -4.72 -54.45
N GLU A 347 -21.51 -5.81 -54.05
CA GLU A 347 -21.93 -6.62 -52.89
C GLU A 347 -21.96 -5.80 -51.59
N GLU A 348 -20.92 -4.99 -51.30
CA GLU A 348 -20.90 -4.13 -50.12
C GLU A 348 -22.02 -3.07 -50.13
N MET A 349 -22.37 -2.54 -51.30
CA MET A 349 -23.46 -1.57 -51.46
C MET A 349 -24.83 -2.19 -51.20
N ASP A 350 -25.05 -3.43 -51.65
CA ASP A 350 -26.28 -4.18 -51.41
C ASP A 350 -26.43 -4.55 -49.92
N MET A 351 -25.35 -5.00 -49.26
CA MET A 351 -25.33 -5.22 -47.81
C MET A 351 -25.67 -3.93 -47.02
N GLU A 352 -25.19 -2.76 -47.47
CA GLU A 352 -25.52 -1.49 -46.81
C GLU A 352 -27.00 -1.10 -46.99
N LYS A 353 -27.63 -1.52 -48.09
CA LYS A 353 -29.07 -1.34 -48.33
C LYS A 353 -29.89 -2.23 -47.40
N ASP A 354 -29.51 -3.49 -47.24
CA ASP A 354 -30.14 -4.41 -46.29
C ASP A 354 -29.98 -3.94 -44.85
N LEU A 355 -28.80 -3.45 -44.49
CA LEU A 355 -28.53 -2.86 -43.18
C LEU A 355 -29.46 -1.68 -42.86
N ARG A 356 -29.70 -0.78 -43.83
CA ARG A 356 -30.64 0.34 -43.68
C ARG A 356 -32.08 -0.16 -43.49
N ARG A 357 -32.49 -1.24 -44.18
CA ARG A 357 -33.82 -1.86 -44.02
C ARG A 357 -33.98 -2.49 -42.64
N LEU A 358 -32.96 -3.22 -42.18
CA LEU A 358 -32.95 -3.83 -40.85
C LEU A 358 -33.08 -2.78 -39.73
N TYR A 359 -32.34 -1.67 -39.81
CA TYR A 359 -32.50 -0.58 -38.85
C TYR A 359 -33.89 0.04 -38.85
N LYS A 360 -34.52 0.23 -40.02
CA LYS A 360 -35.90 0.72 -40.10
C LYS A 360 -36.91 -0.22 -39.44
N ASN A 361 -36.61 -1.52 -39.43
CA ASN A 361 -37.42 -2.55 -38.79
C ASN A 361 -37.02 -2.83 -37.32
N GLY A 362 -36.19 -1.97 -36.71
CA GLY A 362 -35.79 -2.07 -35.30
C GLY A 362 -34.68 -3.10 -35.01
N VAL A 363 -34.11 -3.74 -36.04
CA VAL A 363 -33.03 -4.72 -35.88
C VAL A 363 -31.68 -3.99 -35.92
N SER A 364 -31.02 -3.86 -34.76
CA SER A 364 -29.77 -3.11 -34.63
C SER A 364 -28.55 -3.93 -34.20
N ASN A 365 -28.77 -5.14 -33.67
CA ASN A 365 -27.75 -6.07 -33.19
C ASN A 365 -28.14 -7.53 -33.46
N LEU A 366 -27.23 -8.47 -33.19
CA LEU A 366 -27.47 -9.91 -33.40
C LEU A 366 -28.65 -10.46 -32.56
N PHE A 367 -28.94 -9.89 -31.38
CA PHE A 367 -30.14 -10.21 -30.61
C PHE A 367 -31.42 -9.80 -31.35
N GLY A 368 -31.45 -8.59 -31.93
CA GLY A 368 -32.55 -8.15 -32.78
C GLY A 368 -32.75 -9.04 -34.00
N TRP A 369 -31.65 -9.53 -34.60
CA TRP A 369 -31.71 -10.50 -35.70
C TRP A 369 -32.26 -11.86 -35.25
N LEU A 370 -31.87 -12.33 -34.06
CA LEU A 370 -32.37 -13.57 -33.45
C LEU A 370 -33.89 -13.56 -33.26
N VAL A 371 -34.48 -12.42 -32.85
CA VAL A 371 -35.92 -12.28 -32.55
C VAL A 371 -36.71 -11.72 -33.76
N ALA A 372 -36.05 -11.39 -34.86
CA ALA A 372 -36.71 -10.86 -36.06
C ALA A 372 -37.75 -11.85 -36.64
N SER A 373 -38.89 -11.31 -37.10
CA SER A 373 -39.96 -12.09 -37.73
C SER A 373 -39.50 -12.72 -39.06
N ALA A 374 -40.20 -13.78 -39.49
CA ALA A 374 -39.92 -14.44 -40.77
C ALA A 374 -40.01 -13.47 -41.96
N GLU A 375 -40.93 -12.51 -41.92
CA GLU A 375 -41.10 -11.45 -42.92
C GLU A 375 -39.87 -10.52 -42.98
N ILE A 376 -39.34 -10.08 -41.83
CA ILE A 376 -38.13 -9.25 -41.77
C ILE A 376 -36.92 -10.03 -42.29
N ARG A 377 -36.80 -11.31 -41.93
CA ARG A 377 -35.70 -12.18 -42.40
C ARG A 377 -35.76 -12.46 -43.90
N ALA A 378 -36.95 -12.53 -44.49
CA ALA A 378 -37.15 -12.71 -45.93
C ALA A 378 -36.88 -11.43 -46.75
N SER A 379 -36.87 -10.26 -46.10
CA SER A 379 -36.64 -8.96 -46.77
C SER A 379 -35.17 -8.63 -47.06
N VAL A 380 -34.25 -9.47 -46.58
CA VAL A 380 -32.79 -9.33 -46.65
C VAL A 380 -32.23 -10.28 -47.71
N LEU A 381 -31.20 -9.88 -48.45
CA LEU A 381 -30.55 -10.75 -49.44
C LEU A 381 -29.86 -11.95 -48.78
N ASP A 382 -29.82 -13.08 -49.47
CA ASP A 382 -29.28 -14.35 -48.94
C ASP A 382 -27.82 -14.23 -48.47
N ILE A 383 -27.01 -13.40 -49.14
CA ILE A 383 -25.62 -13.15 -48.74
C ILE A 383 -25.59 -12.47 -47.36
N THR A 384 -26.29 -11.35 -47.18
CA THR A 384 -26.37 -10.64 -45.90
C THR A 384 -26.93 -11.53 -44.78
N LYS A 385 -27.93 -12.34 -45.10
CA LYS A 385 -28.55 -13.32 -44.20
C LYS A 385 -27.53 -14.38 -43.76
N SER A 386 -26.76 -14.94 -44.69
CA SER A 386 -25.73 -15.95 -44.39
C SER A 386 -24.66 -15.43 -43.43
N PHE A 387 -24.23 -14.16 -43.57
CA PHE A 387 -23.28 -13.54 -42.65
C PHE A 387 -23.87 -13.32 -41.25
N LEU A 388 -25.12 -12.86 -41.16
CA LEU A 388 -25.79 -12.65 -39.88
C LEU A 388 -26.07 -13.98 -39.16
N ASP A 389 -26.47 -15.02 -39.89
CA ASP A 389 -26.72 -16.35 -39.33
C ASP A 389 -25.40 -17.03 -38.91
N ALA A 390 -24.32 -16.92 -39.70
CA ALA A 390 -23.01 -17.40 -39.31
C ALA A 390 -22.47 -16.67 -38.06
N ALA A 391 -22.62 -15.34 -38.00
CA ALA A 391 -22.25 -14.54 -36.83
C ALA A 391 -23.11 -14.88 -35.59
N LEU A 392 -24.38 -15.20 -35.78
CA LEU A 392 -25.29 -15.64 -34.71
C LEU A 392 -24.92 -17.03 -34.20
N GLU A 393 -24.56 -17.97 -35.09
CA GLU A 393 -24.05 -19.29 -34.71
C GLU A 393 -22.71 -19.19 -33.98
N GLU A 394 -21.79 -18.34 -34.43
CA GLU A 394 -20.55 -18.05 -33.67
C GLU A 394 -20.82 -17.36 -32.33
N ALA A 395 -21.86 -16.52 -32.22
CA ALA A 395 -22.28 -15.92 -30.95
C ALA A 395 -22.96 -16.93 -30.00
N ARG A 396 -23.52 -18.01 -30.53
CA ARG A 396 -24.09 -19.14 -29.77
C ARG A 396 -23.01 -20.10 -29.31
N LYS A 397 -21.92 -20.23 -30.06
CA LYS A 397 -20.72 -20.93 -29.59
C LYS A 397 -20.15 -20.16 -28.39
N PRO A 398 -19.93 -20.79 -27.23
CA PRO A 398 -19.32 -20.10 -26.09
C PRO A 398 -17.90 -19.64 -26.48
N THR A 399 -17.74 -18.39 -26.92
CA THR A 399 -16.45 -17.85 -27.38
C THR A 399 -15.52 -17.63 -26.19
N THR A 400 -14.58 -18.57 -26.04
CA THR A 400 -13.44 -18.52 -25.13
C THR A 400 -13.86 -18.35 -23.67
N THR A 401 -14.60 -19.34 -23.18
CA THR A 401 -14.96 -19.49 -21.78
C THR A 401 -13.91 -20.41 -21.13
N ILE A 402 -13.25 -19.92 -20.08
CA ILE A 402 -12.66 -20.80 -19.04
C ILE A 402 -13.77 -21.79 -18.70
N ALA A 403 -13.58 -23.07 -19.01
CA ALA A 403 -14.61 -24.09 -18.82
C ALA A 403 -15.22 -23.96 -17.41
N PRO A 404 -16.55 -24.09 -17.27
CA PRO A 404 -17.18 -24.09 -15.96
C PRO A 404 -16.49 -25.14 -15.07
N ILE A 405 -16.00 -24.71 -13.91
CA ILE A 405 -15.31 -25.60 -12.99
C ILE A 405 -16.38 -26.23 -12.11
N LYS A 406 -16.62 -27.53 -12.27
CA LYS A 406 -17.45 -28.30 -11.35
C LYS A 406 -16.67 -28.42 -10.02
N MET A 407 -17.30 -28.02 -8.93
CA MET A 407 -16.74 -28.13 -7.59
C MET A 407 -17.37 -29.36 -6.94
N GLU A 408 -16.78 -30.53 -7.20
CA GLU A 408 -17.21 -31.79 -6.60
C GLU A 408 -17.02 -31.76 -5.07
N GLY A 409 -17.94 -32.38 -4.31
CA GLY A 409 -17.93 -32.34 -2.83
C GLY A 409 -18.45 -31.05 -2.20
N LEU A 410 -18.25 -29.89 -2.84
CA LEU A 410 -18.53 -28.58 -2.22
C LEU A 410 -20.01 -28.36 -1.84
N TYR A 411 -20.96 -28.90 -2.61
CA TYR A 411 -22.39 -28.79 -2.22
C TYR A 411 -22.61 -29.47 -0.88
N GLU A 412 -22.13 -30.72 -0.75
CA GLU A 412 -22.28 -31.54 0.45
C GLU A 412 -21.52 -30.95 1.63
N SER A 413 -20.31 -30.44 1.40
CA SER A 413 -19.52 -29.86 2.48
C SER A 413 -20.17 -28.60 3.08
N VAL A 414 -20.75 -27.74 2.25
CA VAL A 414 -21.47 -26.55 2.72
C VAL A 414 -22.81 -26.95 3.36
N TYR A 415 -23.56 -27.86 2.74
CA TYR A 415 -24.87 -28.29 3.24
C TYR A 415 -24.76 -29.03 4.58
N ASN A 416 -23.78 -29.91 4.74
CA ASN A 416 -23.58 -30.73 5.93
C ASN A 416 -22.60 -30.10 6.95
N ALA A 417 -22.37 -28.78 6.89
CA ALA A 417 -21.45 -28.10 7.80
C ALA A 417 -21.79 -28.39 9.28
N ARG A 418 -20.76 -28.74 10.08
CA ARG A 418 -20.89 -29.11 11.49
C ARG A 418 -21.18 -27.89 12.36
N TRP A 419 -22.05 -28.05 13.34
CA TRP A 419 -22.45 -26.98 14.26
C TRP A 419 -21.70 -27.07 15.57
N HIS A 420 -21.27 -25.92 16.07
CA HIS A 420 -20.82 -25.72 17.45
C HIS A 420 -21.38 -24.40 17.97
N HIS A 421 -21.35 -24.19 19.29
CA HIS A 421 -21.73 -22.93 19.89
C HIS A 421 -20.95 -22.63 21.16
N VAL A 422 -20.84 -21.35 21.51
CA VAL A 422 -20.14 -20.86 22.69
C VAL A 422 -21.15 -20.18 23.60
N VAL A 423 -21.14 -20.54 24.88
CA VAL A 423 -22.00 -19.96 25.92
C VAL A 423 -21.19 -19.25 26.98
N GLU A 424 -21.81 -18.25 27.58
CA GLU A 424 -21.24 -17.47 28.68
C GLU A 424 -21.54 -18.16 30.02
N VAL A 425 -20.51 -18.45 30.82
CA VAL A 425 -20.64 -19.12 32.13
C VAL A 425 -20.11 -18.21 33.24
N SER A 426 -20.92 -17.96 34.26
CA SER A 426 -20.54 -17.13 35.40
C SER A 426 -19.73 -17.92 36.44
N GLY A 427 -18.43 -17.64 36.57
CA GLY A 427 -17.54 -18.19 37.61
C GLY A 427 -17.02 -17.11 38.58
N GLY A 428 -16.54 -17.54 39.76
CA GLY A 428 -16.20 -16.69 40.91
C GLY A 428 -15.06 -15.66 40.73
N GLU A 429 -14.26 -15.75 39.66
CA GLU A 429 -13.20 -14.78 39.33
C GLU A 429 -13.40 -14.09 37.96
N GLY A 430 -14.53 -14.33 37.30
CA GLY A 430 -14.89 -13.70 36.04
C GLY A 430 -15.74 -14.59 35.14
N THR A 431 -16.34 -13.99 34.12
CA THR A 431 -17.14 -14.69 33.12
C THR A 431 -16.25 -15.57 32.22
N GLY A 432 -16.44 -16.89 32.24
CA GLY A 432 -15.83 -17.85 31.32
C GLY A 432 -16.62 -18.02 30.03
N MET A 433 -15.98 -18.55 28.98
CA MET A 433 -16.62 -18.94 27.72
C MET A 433 -16.47 -20.46 27.57
N GLU A 434 -17.58 -21.17 27.41
CA GLU A 434 -17.62 -22.62 27.25
C GLU A 434 -18.09 -22.97 25.83
N VAL A 435 -17.35 -23.86 25.15
CA VAL A 435 -17.70 -24.34 23.82
C VAL A 435 -18.48 -25.65 23.93
N LYS A 436 -19.53 -25.78 23.14
CA LYS A 436 -20.42 -26.94 23.08
C LYS A 436 -20.61 -27.39 21.64
N GLU A 437 -20.63 -28.69 21.45
CA GLU A 437 -20.93 -29.30 20.15
C GLU A 437 -22.42 -29.20 19.82
N GLY A 438 -22.73 -29.11 18.54
CA GLY A 438 -24.09 -29.10 18.03
C GLY A 438 -24.70 -27.70 17.98
N LYS A 439 -25.92 -27.67 17.41
CA LYS A 439 -26.73 -26.46 17.31
C LYS A 439 -27.32 -26.13 18.69
N PRO A 440 -27.29 -24.87 19.14
CA PRO A 440 -27.83 -24.50 20.44
C PRO A 440 -29.36 -24.73 20.48
N GLU A 441 -29.85 -25.21 21.63
CA GLU A 441 -31.28 -25.47 21.86
C GLU A 441 -32.14 -24.21 21.77
N GLN A 442 -31.58 -23.08 22.22
CA GLN A 442 -32.20 -21.77 22.15
C GLN A 442 -31.39 -20.85 21.23
N SER A 443 -32.11 -20.06 20.42
CA SER A 443 -31.53 -19.01 19.57
C SER A 443 -31.87 -17.63 20.12
N TRP A 444 -31.17 -16.59 19.63
CA TRP A 444 -31.50 -15.21 19.97
C TRP A 444 -32.95 -14.88 19.64
N LYS A 445 -33.60 -14.14 20.55
CA LYS A 445 -34.96 -13.64 20.34
C LYS A 445 -34.90 -12.22 19.81
N TYR A 446 -35.78 -11.94 18.85
CA TYR A 446 -35.85 -10.62 18.23
C TYR A 446 -37.25 -10.03 18.35
N LYS A 447 -37.31 -8.75 18.70
CA LYS A 447 -38.52 -7.93 18.66
C LYS A 447 -38.55 -7.13 17.36
N LYS A 448 -39.76 -6.90 16.85
CA LYS A 448 -39.98 -6.10 15.63
C LYS A 448 -39.85 -4.60 15.95
N ALA A 449 -39.05 -3.90 15.16
CA ALA A 449 -38.97 -2.44 15.13
C ALA A 449 -39.16 -1.99 13.67
N GLY A 450 -40.40 -1.69 13.27
CA GLY A 450 -40.77 -1.42 11.87
C GLY A 450 -40.41 -2.53 10.88
N TYR A 451 -39.56 -2.20 9.90
CA TYR A 451 -39.00 -3.15 8.92
C TYR A 451 -37.76 -3.90 9.42
N THR A 452 -37.29 -3.59 10.63
CA THR A 452 -36.04 -4.09 11.20
C THR A 452 -36.30 -5.02 12.39
N LEU A 453 -35.22 -5.56 12.96
CA LEU A 453 -35.23 -6.43 14.14
C LEU A 453 -34.24 -5.91 15.19
N GLU A 454 -34.57 -6.10 16.45
CA GLU A 454 -33.67 -5.87 17.57
C GLU A 454 -33.66 -7.06 18.50
N GLU A 455 -32.53 -7.29 19.13
CA GLU A 455 -32.42 -8.30 20.18
C GLU A 455 -33.37 -7.96 21.34
N ASP A 456 -34.07 -8.96 21.83
CA ASP A 456 -35.00 -8.83 22.94
C ASP A 456 -34.35 -9.28 24.26
N ASP A 457 -33.61 -8.36 24.88
CA ASP A 457 -32.89 -8.60 26.14
C ASP A 457 -33.80 -8.59 27.38
N GLY A 458 -35.06 -8.17 27.25
CA GLY A 458 -35.99 -7.99 28.36
C GLY A 458 -36.67 -9.26 28.87
N VAL A 459 -36.58 -10.37 28.12
CA VAL A 459 -37.28 -11.64 28.39
C VAL A 459 -36.29 -12.73 28.81
N ARG A 460 -35.25 -12.38 29.56
CA ARG A 460 -34.26 -13.35 30.07
C ARG A 460 -34.81 -14.04 31.32
N LYS A 461 -35.24 -15.31 31.19
CA LYS A 461 -35.47 -16.18 32.36
C LYS A 461 -34.12 -16.64 32.90
N SER A 462 -33.94 -16.58 34.21
CA SER A 462 -32.74 -17.07 34.90
C SER A 462 -32.54 -18.56 34.62
N GLY A 463 -31.45 -18.94 33.93
CA GLY A 463 -31.04 -20.34 33.72
C GLY A 463 -30.87 -20.78 32.26
N GLU A 464 -31.38 -20.02 31.28
CA GLU A 464 -31.33 -20.38 29.86
C GLU A 464 -30.59 -19.28 29.08
N VAL A 465 -29.26 -19.34 29.04
CA VAL A 465 -28.43 -18.33 28.37
C VAL A 465 -28.34 -18.67 26.88
N PRO A 466 -28.78 -17.79 25.95
CA PRO A 466 -28.59 -18.02 24.51
C PRO A 466 -27.10 -18.11 24.18
N PRO A 467 -26.72 -18.73 23.05
CA PRO A 467 -25.33 -18.75 22.60
C PRO A 467 -24.80 -17.33 22.47
N ARG A 468 -23.54 -17.10 22.85
CA ARG A 468 -22.83 -15.85 22.50
C ARG A 468 -22.30 -15.92 21.06
N LEU A 469 -21.99 -17.13 20.59
CA LEU A 469 -21.48 -17.38 19.25
C LEU A 469 -21.94 -18.76 18.77
N MET A 470 -22.33 -18.89 17.50
CA MET A 470 -22.44 -20.18 16.82
C MET A 470 -21.31 -20.29 15.79
N VAL A 471 -20.84 -21.50 15.55
CA VAL A 471 -19.79 -21.80 14.58
C VAL A 471 -20.27 -22.89 13.63
N LEU A 472 -20.13 -22.64 12.33
CA LEU A 472 -20.31 -23.67 11.30
C LEU A 472 -18.98 -24.02 10.66
N THR A 473 -18.63 -25.29 10.63
CA THR A 473 -17.38 -25.77 10.05
C THR A 473 -17.67 -26.60 8.81
N SER A 474 -17.11 -26.20 7.67
CA SER A 474 -17.23 -26.91 6.38
C SER A 474 -15.88 -27.51 5.99
N ASP A 475 -15.82 -28.81 5.74
CA ASP A 475 -14.57 -29.53 5.47
C ASP A 475 -13.80 -29.01 4.24
N ASP A 476 -14.52 -28.71 3.15
CA ASP A 476 -13.96 -28.14 1.91
C ASP A 476 -13.86 -26.61 1.96
N GLY A 477 -14.34 -26.00 3.06
CA GLY A 477 -14.44 -24.56 3.25
C GLY A 477 -15.57 -23.90 2.47
N TRP A 478 -15.56 -22.57 2.44
CA TRP A 478 -16.66 -21.76 1.91
C TRP A 478 -16.29 -21.07 0.59
N PRO A 479 -17.25 -20.75 -0.29
CA PRO A 479 -16.97 -20.01 -1.52
C PRO A 479 -16.17 -18.71 -1.31
N TYR A 480 -16.36 -18.04 -0.16
CA TYR A 480 -15.56 -16.88 0.23
C TYR A 480 -14.09 -17.22 0.48
N THR A 481 -13.80 -18.29 1.23
CA THR A 481 -12.42 -18.67 1.61
C THR A 481 -11.61 -19.12 0.39
N MET A 482 -12.27 -19.69 -0.62
CA MET A 482 -11.68 -20.10 -1.89
C MET A 482 -11.33 -18.94 -2.86
N ASN A 483 -11.87 -17.73 -2.63
CA ASN A 483 -11.67 -16.57 -3.49
C ASN A 483 -10.74 -15.51 -2.89
N GLY A 484 -10.26 -15.70 -1.66
CA GLY A 484 -9.35 -14.78 -0.96
C GLY A 484 -7.87 -15.16 -1.08
N PRO A 485 -6.93 -14.19 -0.96
CA PRO A 485 -5.52 -14.51 -0.74
C PRO A 485 -5.37 -15.08 0.68
N HIS A 486 -4.84 -16.31 0.76
CA HIS A 486 -4.66 -17.16 1.95
C HIS A 486 -5.92 -17.94 2.36
N ARG A 487 -5.77 -19.26 2.56
CA ARG A 487 -6.76 -20.18 3.13
C ARG A 487 -7.30 -19.58 4.44
N ALA A 488 -8.40 -18.85 4.35
CA ALA A 488 -9.19 -18.51 5.51
C ALA A 488 -9.78 -19.82 6.04
N GLY A 489 -9.76 -20.02 7.36
CA GLY A 489 -10.16 -21.27 7.98
C GLY A 489 -11.57 -21.73 7.59
N ASN A 490 -11.87 -22.99 7.92
CA ASN A 490 -13.12 -23.65 7.58
C ASN A 490 -14.32 -23.21 8.44
N ASP A 491 -14.06 -22.39 9.45
CA ASP A 491 -15.02 -21.95 10.45
C ASP A 491 -15.71 -20.62 10.09
N LEU A 492 -17.03 -20.65 10.20
CA LEU A 492 -17.95 -19.54 10.01
C LEU A 492 -18.49 -19.09 11.37
N PHE A 493 -18.18 -17.86 11.78
CA PHE A 493 -18.61 -17.29 13.06
C PHE A 493 -19.94 -16.52 12.95
N VAL A 494 -20.98 -16.99 13.63
CA VAL A 494 -22.33 -16.41 13.63
C VAL A 494 -22.65 -15.86 15.01
N ASN A 495 -22.66 -14.53 15.15
CA ASN A 495 -23.16 -13.83 16.34
C ASN A 495 -24.61 -13.35 16.12
N CYS A 496 -25.18 -12.67 17.12
CA CYS A 496 -26.55 -12.17 17.06
C CYS A 496 -26.80 -11.23 15.86
N GLU A 497 -25.81 -10.43 15.44
CA GLU A 497 -25.92 -9.54 14.29
C GLU A 497 -25.96 -10.31 12.96
N VAL A 498 -25.16 -11.37 12.80
CA VAL A 498 -25.22 -12.23 11.61
C VAL A 498 -26.55 -12.96 11.52
N GLU A 499 -27.03 -13.52 12.63
CA GLU A 499 -28.34 -14.18 12.70
C GLU A 499 -29.48 -13.19 12.39
N ARG A 500 -29.39 -11.96 12.87
CA ARG A 500 -30.37 -10.91 12.60
C ARG A 500 -30.52 -10.62 11.11
N VAL A 501 -29.41 -10.55 10.36
CA VAL A 501 -29.43 -10.38 8.90
C VAL A 501 -30.22 -11.51 8.24
N TRP A 502 -30.00 -12.75 8.66
CA TRP A 502 -30.76 -13.89 8.16
C TRP A 502 -32.25 -13.78 8.49
N GLN A 503 -32.61 -13.40 9.71
CA GLN A 503 -34.02 -13.25 10.10
C GLN A 503 -34.76 -12.18 9.26
N ILE A 504 -34.08 -11.09 8.91
CA ILE A 504 -34.64 -10.06 8.00
C ILE A 504 -34.87 -10.66 6.60
N VAL A 505 -33.86 -11.32 6.03
CA VAL A 505 -33.96 -11.96 4.70
C VAL A 505 -35.06 -13.04 4.69
N LYS A 506 -35.11 -13.88 5.72
CA LYS A 506 -36.12 -14.94 5.90
C LYS A 506 -37.53 -14.36 5.94
N ARG A 507 -37.74 -13.25 6.66
CA ARG A 507 -39.04 -12.54 6.70
C ARG A 507 -39.45 -12.03 5.30
N GLY A 508 -38.50 -11.49 4.55
CA GLY A 508 -38.69 -11.07 3.15
C GLY A 508 -39.09 -12.24 2.24
N LEU A 509 -38.38 -13.37 2.35
CA LEU A 509 -38.69 -14.60 1.61
C LEU A 509 -40.09 -15.14 1.96
N THR A 510 -40.44 -15.21 3.25
CA THR A 510 -41.77 -15.66 3.68
C THR A 510 -42.87 -14.78 3.10
N LYS A 511 -42.72 -13.44 3.17
CA LYS A 511 -43.71 -12.51 2.58
C LYS A 511 -43.84 -12.68 1.06
N TRP A 512 -42.73 -12.95 0.38
CA TRP A 512 -42.72 -13.21 -1.06
C TRP A 512 -43.47 -14.49 -1.42
N PHE A 513 -43.16 -15.61 -0.76
CA PHE A 513 -43.80 -16.90 -1.07
C PHE A 513 -45.25 -17.03 -0.58
N SER A 514 -45.67 -16.27 0.43
CA SER A 514 -47.08 -16.28 0.90
C SER A 514 -48.06 -15.53 -0.02
N ASN A 515 -47.59 -14.63 -0.89
CA ASN A 515 -48.45 -13.80 -1.75
C ASN A 515 -48.38 -14.20 -3.24
N PHE A 516 -47.84 -15.38 -3.55
CA PHE A 516 -47.50 -15.78 -4.92
C PHE A 516 -48.71 -15.90 -5.86
N ASP A 517 -49.90 -16.16 -5.32
CA ASP A 517 -51.16 -16.36 -6.07
C ASP A 517 -51.95 -15.06 -6.34
N LEU A 518 -51.53 -13.94 -5.75
CA LEU A 518 -52.16 -12.64 -5.96
C LEU A 518 -51.40 -11.89 -7.06
N ILE A 519 -52.09 -11.62 -8.17
CA ILE A 519 -51.65 -10.94 -9.42
C ILE A 519 -50.88 -9.60 -9.20
N LEU A 520 -50.82 -9.12 -7.96
CA LEU A 520 -50.37 -7.78 -7.57
C LEU A 520 -49.07 -7.73 -6.73
N ASN A 521 -48.27 -8.79 -6.58
CA ASN A 521 -46.95 -8.62 -5.93
C ASN A 521 -45.72 -8.76 -6.84
N PRO A 522 -44.84 -7.73 -6.89
CA PRO A 522 -43.62 -7.70 -7.70
C PRO A 522 -42.55 -8.63 -7.13
N SER A 523 -41.41 -8.70 -7.81
CA SER A 523 -40.17 -9.35 -7.38
C SER A 523 -39.89 -9.25 -5.87
N PRO A 524 -39.22 -10.24 -5.26
CA PRO A 524 -38.81 -10.15 -3.86
C PRO A 524 -37.98 -8.88 -3.63
N VAL A 525 -38.26 -8.20 -2.51
CA VAL A 525 -37.58 -6.95 -2.16
C VAL A 525 -36.07 -7.18 -2.08
N PRO A 526 -35.25 -6.47 -2.89
CA PRO A 526 -33.81 -6.56 -2.81
C PRO A 526 -33.30 -5.99 -1.48
N HIS A 527 -32.26 -6.60 -0.92
CA HIS A 527 -31.65 -6.14 0.34
C HIS A 527 -30.25 -5.60 0.09
N LEU A 528 -29.86 -4.58 0.84
CA LEU A 528 -28.50 -4.02 0.83
C LEU A 528 -27.88 -4.16 2.23
N LEU A 529 -26.93 -5.07 2.38
CA LEU A 529 -26.18 -5.24 3.62
C LEU A 529 -24.95 -4.33 3.64
N VAL A 530 -24.97 -3.31 4.50
CA VAL A 530 -23.89 -2.36 4.73
C VAL A 530 -23.26 -2.58 6.10
N GLY A 531 -21.95 -2.47 6.19
CA GLY A 531 -21.28 -2.38 7.50
C GLY A 531 -19.77 -2.23 7.36
N THR A 532 -19.09 -2.08 8.48
CA THR A 532 -17.65 -1.75 8.52
C THR A 532 -16.78 -2.75 7.73
N PRO A 533 -15.83 -2.31 6.90
CA PRO A 533 -14.91 -3.21 6.21
C PRO A 533 -14.03 -4.01 7.19
N GLY A 534 -13.98 -5.33 7.02
CA GLY A 534 -13.14 -6.22 7.84
C GLY A 534 -13.81 -6.84 9.08
N ILE A 535 -15.10 -6.61 9.31
CA ILE A 535 -15.88 -7.23 10.41
C ILE A 535 -16.39 -8.64 10.11
N GLY A 536 -16.14 -9.17 8.92
CA GLY A 536 -16.62 -10.49 8.51
C GLY A 536 -17.99 -10.51 7.82
N LYS A 537 -18.50 -9.42 7.21
CA LYS A 537 -19.79 -9.46 6.48
C LYS A 537 -19.85 -10.54 5.39
N SER A 538 -18.90 -10.52 4.47
CA SER A 538 -18.85 -11.48 3.36
C SER A 538 -18.52 -12.89 3.84
N MET A 539 -17.51 -13.00 4.69
CA MET A 539 -17.06 -14.26 5.29
C MET A 539 -18.16 -14.90 6.11
N ASN A 540 -18.81 -14.12 6.98
CA ASN A 540 -19.75 -14.62 7.97
C ASN A 540 -21.20 -14.52 7.47
N ALA A 541 -21.74 -13.30 7.35
CA ALA A 541 -23.12 -13.12 6.93
C ALA A 541 -23.39 -13.67 5.51
N GLY A 542 -22.51 -13.44 4.54
CA GLY A 542 -22.65 -13.98 3.18
C GLY A 542 -22.67 -15.51 3.14
N SER A 543 -21.73 -16.16 3.84
CA SER A 543 -21.67 -17.63 3.90
C SER A 543 -22.82 -18.23 4.73
N TYR A 544 -23.22 -17.57 5.81
CA TYR A 544 -24.36 -18.01 6.62
C TYR A 544 -25.69 -17.90 5.86
N LEU A 545 -25.89 -16.83 5.10
CA LEU A 545 -27.02 -16.70 4.19
C LEU A 545 -27.02 -17.81 3.14
N LEU A 546 -25.86 -18.14 2.56
CA LEU A 546 -25.75 -19.27 1.63
C LEU A 546 -26.18 -20.58 2.31
N TYR A 547 -25.63 -20.89 3.49
CA TYR A 547 -25.99 -22.09 4.26
C TYR A 547 -27.51 -22.16 4.50
N GLN A 548 -28.09 -21.07 4.98
CA GLN A 548 -29.52 -20.99 5.31
C GLN A 548 -30.43 -21.10 4.07
N LEU A 549 -30.04 -20.51 2.93
CA LEU A 549 -30.79 -20.60 1.67
C LEU A 549 -30.74 -22.00 1.05
N LEU A 550 -29.63 -22.72 1.23
CA LEU A 550 -29.53 -24.13 0.82
C LEU A 550 -30.47 -25.02 1.62
N HIS A 551 -30.67 -24.72 2.91
CA HIS A 551 -31.64 -25.41 3.78
C HIS A 551 -33.09 -24.91 3.63
N TYR A 552 -33.32 -23.89 2.81
CA TYR A 552 -34.67 -23.44 2.51
C TYR A 552 -35.41 -24.46 1.63
N ASP A 553 -36.73 -24.39 1.59
CA ASP A 553 -37.57 -25.26 0.76
C ASP A 553 -37.15 -25.24 -0.73
N VAL A 554 -36.83 -26.41 -1.28
CA VAL A 554 -36.33 -26.57 -2.66
C VAL A 554 -37.41 -26.31 -3.72
N GLU A 555 -38.68 -26.54 -3.40
CA GLU A 555 -39.80 -26.28 -4.33
C GLU A 555 -40.02 -24.78 -4.53
N LYS A 556 -39.67 -24.00 -3.50
CA LYS A 556 -39.73 -22.54 -3.51
C LYS A 556 -38.45 -21.91 -4.07
N LEU A 557 -37.29 -22.49 -3.76
CA LEU A 557 -35.99 -21.97 -4.11
C LEU A 557 -35.05 -23.09 -4.58
N GLN A 558 -34.82 -23.15 -5.90
CA GLN A 558 -34.06 -24.21 -6.56
C GLN A 558 -32.57 -23.88 -6.71
N VAL A 559 -32.22 -22.60 -6.84
CA VAL A 559 -30.84 -22.16 -7.10
C VAL A 559 -30.40 -21.06 -6.13
N VAL A 560 -29.19 -21.18 -5.60
CA VAL A 560 -28.54 -20.10 -4.83
C VAL A 560 -27.25 -19.71 -5.53
N VAL A 561 -27.05 -18.42 -5.77
CA VAL A 561 -25.84 -17.92 -6.44
C VAL A 561 -25.08 -17.00 -5.53
N HIS A 562 -23.80 -17.31 -5.29
CA HIS A 562 -22.89 -16.45 -4.53
C HIS A 562 -21.86 -15.84 -5.48
N CYS A 563 -21.96 -14.53 -5.68
CA CYS A 563 -21.10 -13.76 -6.57
C CYS A 563 -20.05 -12.98 -5.78
N PHE A 564 -18.80 -13.00 -6.25
CA PHE A 564 -17.68 -12.20 -5.75
C PHE A 564 -17.10 -11.40 -6.92
N GLY A 565 -17.65 -10.21 -7.17
CA GLY A 565 -17.31 -9.41 -8.36
C GLY A 565 -17.57 -10.18 -9.66
N SER A 566 -16.50 -10.69 -10.29
CA SER A 566 -16.57 -11.42 -11.56
C SER A 566 -16.66 -12.94 -11.45
N THR A 567 -16.63 -13.47 -10.23
CA THR A 567 -16.72 -14.92 -9.98
C THR A 567 -18.10 -15.26 -9.44
N ALA A 568 -18.77 -16.27 -9.99
CA ALA A 568 -20.07 -16.73 -9.50
C ALA A 568 -20.03 -18.22 -9.17
N TYR A 569 -20.48 -18.59 -7.96
CA TYR A 569 -20.73 -19.96 -7.55
C TYR A 569 -22.23 -20.21 -7.63
N VAL A 570 -22.63 -21.13 -8.50
CA VAL A 570 -24.04 -21.51 -8.67
C VAL A 570 -24.25 -22.84 -7.96
N PHE A 571 -25.05 -22.81 -6.91
CA PHE A 571 -25.52 -23.98 -6.17
C PHE A 571 -26.89 -24.37 -6.70
N ASP A 572 -26.95 -25.49 -7.42
CA ASP A 572 -28.20 -26.10 -7.85
C ASP A 572 -28.65 -27.12 -6.81
N LYS A 573 -29.74 -26.81 -6.12
CA LYS A 573 -30.30 -27.66 -5.06
C LYS A 573 -31.03 -28.88 -5.59
N THR A 574 -31.46 -28.86 -6.85
CA THR A 574 -32.17 -29.98 -7.49
C THR A 574 -31.19 -31.09 -7.86
N SER A 575 -30.02 -30.72 -8.40
CA SER A 575 -28.96 -31.66 -8.75
C SER A 575 -27.91 -31.84 -7.66
N ARG A 576 -27.95 -31.04 -6.58
CA ARG A 576 -26.93 -30.96 -5.52
C ARG A 576 -25.53 -30.73 -6.09
N THR A 577 -25.40 -29.81 -7.04
CA THR A 577 -24.12 -29.49 -7.69
C THR A 577 -23.69 -28.04 -7.47
N VAL A 578 -22.39 -27.81 -7.48
CA VAL A 578 -21.80 -26.46 -7.48
C VAL A 578 -20.97 -26.26 -8.73
N THR A 579 -21.26 -25.18 -9.46
CA THR A 579 -20.48 -24.79 -10.63
C THR A 579 -19.91 -23.39 -10.43
N LYS A 580 -18.60 -23.26 -10.60
CA LYS A 580 -17.87 -22.00 -10.55
C LYS A 580 -17.70 -21.42 -11.94
N TYR A 581 -18.13 -20.17 -12.10
CA TYR A 581 -18.01 -19.39 -13.33
C TYR A 581 -17.08 -18.20 -13.12
N MET A 582 -16.16 -18.00 -14.06
CA MET A 582 -15.20 -16.91 -14.05
C MET A 582 -15.52 -15.89 -15.17
N GLY A 583 -15.57 -14.62 -14.80
CA GLY A 583 -15.79 -13.48 -15.69
C GLY A 583 -17.25 -12.98 -15.71
N ASN A 584 -17.43 -11.66 -15.69
CA ASN A 584 -18.76 -11.02 -15.64
C ASN A 584 -19.70 -11.50 -16.76
N LYS A 585 -19.19 -11.62 -18.00
CA LYS A 585 -19.99 -12.02 -19.16
C LYS A 585 -20.48 -13.47 -19.05
N THR A 586 -19.64 -14.38 -18.59
CA THR A 586 -19.97 -15.80 -18.41
C THR A 586 -21.04 -15.98 -17.34
N SER A 587 -20.86 -15.33 -16.18
CA SER A 587 -21.83 -15.40 -15.08
C SER A 587 -23.19 -14.83 -15.50
N LYS A 588 -23.22 -13.73 -16.27
CA LYS A 588 -24.46 -13.17 -16.83
C LYS A 588 -25.22 -14.16 -17.72
N SER A 589 -24.55 -14.76 -18.70
CA SER A 589 -25.19 -15.71 -19.63
C SER A 589 -25.76 -16.93 -18.91
N VAL A 590 -25.08 -17.41 -17.87
CA VAL A 590 -25.54 -18.55 -17.05
C VAL A 590 -26.79 -18.18 -16.25
N LEU A 591 -26.78 -17.04 -15.55
CA LEU A 591 -27.95 -16.57 -14.81
C LEU A 591 -29.17 -16.39 -15.72
N GLY A 592 -28.97 -15.79 -16.91
CA GLY A 592 -30.01 -15.66 -17.92
C GLY A 592 -30.56 -17.01 -18.40
N GLY A 593 -29.68 -18.00 -18.62
CA GLY A 593 -30.08 -19.35 -19.02
C GLY A 593 -30.86 -20.12 -17.94
N LEU A 594 -30.48 -19.99 -16.67
CA LEU A 594 -31.21 -20.59 -15.55
C LEU A 594 -32.61 -19.99 -15.40
N TRP A 595 -32.72 -18.67 -15.56
CA TRP A 595 -33.99 -17.97 -15.55
C TRP A 595 -34.90 -18.36 -16.73
N GLN A 596 -34.35 -18.46 -17.95
CA GLN A 596 -35.09 -18.91 -19.14
C GLN A 596 -35.67 -20.33 -18.97
N ARG A 597 -35.00 -21.18 -18.20
CA ARG A 597 -35.49 -22.52 -17.84
C ARG A 597 -36.59 -22.50 -16.76
N GLY A 598 -37.00 -21.32 -16.30
CA GLY A 598 -38.04 -21.14 -15.29
C GLY A 598 -37.60 -21.41 -13.85
N MET A 599 -36.30 -21.54 -13.59
CA MET A 599 -35.82 -21.82 -12.23
C MET A 599 -36.00 -20.62 -11.30
N LYS A 600 -36.32 -20.89 -10.03
CA LYS A 600 -36.40 -19.88 -8.97
C LYS A 600 -35.11 -19.84 -8.17
N GLY A 601 -34.54 -18.66 -7.98
CA GLY A 601 -33.27 -18.54 -7.27
C GLY A 601 -33.07 -17.25 -6.47
N TYR A 602 -31.98 -17.24 -5.72
CA TYR A 602 -31.57 -16.14 -4.83
C TYR A 602 -30.09 -15.81 -5.05
N ILE A 603 -29.76 -14.53 -5.13
CA ILE A 603 -28.42 -14.04 -5.43
C ILE A 603 -27.84 -13.35 -4.19
N ILE A 604 -26.68 -13.82 -3.73
CA ILE A 604 -25.81 -13.12 -2.78
C ILE A 604 -24.70 -12.47 -3.59
N TYR A 605 -24.68 -11.15 -3.65
CA TYR A 605 -23.68 -10.41 -4.42
C TYR A 605 -22.71 -9.66 -3.50
N ASP A 606 -21.48 -10.16 -3.40
CA ASP A 606 -20.41 -9.54 -2.63
C ASP A 606 -19.59 -8.57 -3.49
N VAL A 607 -19.59 -7.30 -3.09
CA VAL A 607 -18.90 -6.22 -3.79
C VAL A 607 -17.41 -6.26 -3.46
N ALA A 608 -16.66 -7.04 -4.26
CA ALA A 608 -15.25 -7.32 -4.05
C ALA A 608 -14.30 -6.12 -4.33
N LYS A 609 -14.68 -5.18 -5.21
CA LYS A 609 -13.86 -4.00 -5.56
C LYS A 609 -14.58 -2.70 -5.20
N LYS A 610 -13.83 -1.76 -4.60
CA LYS A 610 -14.32 -0.42 -4.29
C LYS A 610 -14.66 0.31 -5.60
N GLY A 611 -15.84 0.92 -5.68
CA GLY A 611 -16.31 1.73 -6.81
C GLY A 611 -16.93 0.93 -7.96
N THR A 612 -17.14 -0.38 -7.79
CA THR A 612 -17.80 -1.22 -8.81
C THR A 612 -19.14 -1.73 -8.28
N PRO A 613 -20.25 -1.00 -8.50
CA PRO A 613 -21.57 -1.49 -8.14
C PRO A 613 -21.91 -2.77 -8.91
N PRO A 614 -22.92 -3.54 -8.44
CA PRO A 614 -23.48 -4.62 -9.22
C PRO A 614 -23.80 -4.10 -10.63
N ASP A 615 -23.40 -4.87 -11.63
CA ASP A 615 -23.69 -4.54 -13.02
C ASP A 615 -25.24 -4.46 -13.20
N PRO A 616 -25.80 -3.44 -13.87
CA PRO A 616 -27.25 -3.30 -14.03
C PRO A 616 -27.93 -4.54 -14.61
N ASP A 617 -27.22 -5.32 -15.43
CA ASP A 617 -27.75 -6.57 -16.02
C ASP A 617 -27.60 -7.80 -15.08
N ILE A 618 -26.92 -7.66 -13.93
CA ILE A 618 -26.92 -8.65 -12.83
C ILE A 618 -28.09 -8.39 -11.86
N ALA A 619 -28.87 -7.31 -12.08
CA ALA A 619 -30.15 -7.14 -11.40
C ALA A 619 -30.94 -8.46 -11.49
N PRO A 620 -31.54 -8.91 -10.38
CA PRO A 620 -32.23 -10.18 -10.38
C PRO A 620 -33.30 -10.11 -11.47
N PRO A 621 -33.47 -11.16 -12.29
CA PRO A 621 -34.68 -11.28 -13.10
C PRO A 621 -35.89 -11.01 -12.20
N THR A 622 -36.98 -10.48 -12.74
CA THR A 622 -38.18 -10.02 -12.00
C THR A 622 -38.83 -11.06 -11.06
N LYS A 623 -38.25 -12.25 -10.90
CA LYS A 623 -38.70 -13.34 -10.03
C LYS A 623 -37.60 -13.94 -9.14
N TRP A 624 -36.43 -13.31 -8.98
CA TRP A 624 -35.34 -13.79 -8.11
C TRP A 624 -35.06 -12.82 -6.97
N GLY A 625 -34.70 -13.36 -5.81
CA GLY A 625 -34.24 -12.56 -4.65
C GLY A 625 -32.80 -12.14 -4.79
N MET A 626 -32.44 -11.00 -4.20
CA MET A 626 -31.05 -10.54 -4.18
C MET A 626 -30.71 -9.83 -2.87
N ILE A 627 -29.51 -10.11 -2.35
CA ILE A 627 -28.85 -9.31 -1.34
C ILE A 627 -27.48 -8.85 -1.85
N VAL A 628 -27.21 -7.55 -1.73
CA VAL A 628 -25.90 -6.97 -2.03
C VAL A 628 -25.14 -6.78 -0.73
N VAL A 629 -23.99 -7.43 -0.59
CA VAL A 629 -23.08 -7.25 0.55
C VAL A 629 -22.01 -6.23 0.16
N SER A 630 -22.02 -5.07 0.80
CA SER A 630 -21.12 -3.96 0.43
C SER A 630 -20.46 -3.28 1.64
N SER A 631 -19.31 -2.66 1.37
CA SER A 631 -18.75 -1.64 2.27
C SER A 631 -19.56 -0.34 2.19
N PRO A 632 -19.51 0.55 3.22
CA PRO A 632 -20.37 1.74 3.34
C PRO A 632 -20.17 2.83 2.28
N ASN A 633 -19.16 2.70 1.42
CA ASN A 633 -18.90 3.67 0.37
C ASN A 633 -20.07 3.72 -0.64
N LEU A 634 -20.76 4.87 -0.70
CA LEU A 634 -21.93 5.10 -1.55
C LEU A 634 -21.69 4.73 -3.02
N SER A 635 -20.51 5.05 -3.56
CA SER A 635 -20.17 4.70 -4.97
C SER A 635 -20.21 3.20 -5.29
N ASN A 636 -20.25 2.33 -4.28
CA ASN A 636 -20.37 0.89 -4.47
C ASN A 636 -21.80 0.39 -4.69
N TYR A 637 -22.83 1.17 -4.34
CA TYR A 637 -24.21 0.65 -4.36
C TYR A 637 -25.28 1.70 -4.64
N ASP A 638 -24.99 3.00 -4.51
CA ASP A 638 -25.99 4.08 -4.60
C ASP A 638 -26.80 4.04 -5.91
N LYS A 639 -26.11 3.82 -7.05
CA LYS A 639 -26.79 3.64 -8.34
C LYS A 639 -27.77 2.47 -8.36
N TRP A 640 -27.42 1.36 -7.70
CA TRP A 640 -28.25 0.16 -7.65
C TRP A 640 -29.39 0.34 -6.64
N ALA A 641 -29.09 0.82 -5.44
CA ALA A 641 -30.07 1.03 -4.37
C ALA A 641 -31.21 1.96 -4.80
N ASN A 642 -30.89 3.05 -5.50
CA ASN A 642 -31.88 4.00 -6.03
C ASN A 642 -32.73 3.41 -7.17
N GLN A 643 -32.20 2.45 -7.92
CA GLN A 643 -32.93 1.79 -9.02
C GLN A 643 -33.81 0.64 -8.53
N SER A 644 -33.40 -0.04 -7.46
CA SER A 644 -33.98 -1.31 -7.02
C SER A 644 -34.90 -1.18 -5.80
N GLU A 645 -35.14 0.03 -5.29
CA GLU A 645 -35.90 0.29 -4.05
C GLU A 645 -35.49 -0.64 -2.90
N SER A 646 -34.18 -0.85 -2.73
CA SER A 646 -33.67 -1.89 -1.82
C SER A 646 -33.86 -1.53 -0.35
N VAL A 647 -34.18 -2.52 0.49
CA VAL A 647 -34.19 -2.36 1.95
C VAL A 647 -32.77 -2.46 2.49
N GLN A 648 -32.31 -1.40 3.13
CA GLN A 648 -31.00 -1.35 3.76
C GLN A 648 -30.98 -2.13 5.08
N ILE A 649 -29.93 -2.93 5.27
CA ILE A 649 -29.58 -3.61 6.51
C ILE A 649 -28.20 -3.11 6.93
N VAL A 650 -28.09 -2.53 8.12
CA VAL A 650 -26.84 -2.03 8.68
C VAL A 650 -26.34 -3.02 9.72
N MET A 651 -25.21 -3.66 9.46
CA MET A 651 -24.59 -4.63 10.37
C MET A 651 -23.56 -3.94 11.28
N ASN A 652 -23.77 -4.06 12.58
CA ASN A 652 -22.83 -3.56 13.58
C ASN A 652 -21.54 -4.41 13.62
N CYS A 653 -20.47 -3.81 14.14
CA CYS A 653 -19.27 -4.57 14.47
C CYS A 653 -19.56 -5.57 15.62
N PRO A 654 -18.87 -6.72 15.66
CA PRO A 654 -18.93 -7.64 16.80
C PRO A 654 -18.59 -6.95 18.12
N GLU A 655 -19.26 -7.38 19.19
CA GLU A 655 -18.95 -6.92 20.54
C GLU A 655 -17.65 -7.53 21.06
N LYS A 656 -17.14 -6.96 22.15
CA LYS A 656 -15.96 -7.48 22.83
C LYS A 656 -16.15 -8.96 23.22
N ASP A 657 -17.33 -9.30 23.74
CA ASP A 657 -17.60 -10.67 24.20
C ASP A 657 -17.83 -11.64 23.04
N ASP A 658 -18.32 -11.18 21.88
CA ASP A 658 -18.35 -11.98 20.65
C ASP A 658 -16.93 -12.41 20.24
N ILE A 659 -15.97 -11.48 20.27
CA ILE A 659 -14.57 -11.76 19.92
C ILE A 659 -13.92 -12.62 21.00
N LYS A 660 -14.29 -12.46 22.27
CA LYS A 660 -13.85 -13.33 23.36
C LYS A 660 -14.34 -14.78 23.13
N ALA A 661 -15.58 -14.97 22.71
CA ALA A 661 -16.11 -16.27 22.35
C ALA A 661 -15.39 -16.87 21.13
N MET A 662 -15.06 -16.06 20.11
CA MET A 662 -14.25 -16.51 18.96
C MET A 662 -12.85 -16.95 19.40
N CYS A 663 -12.22 -16.22 20.33
CA CYS A 663 -10.95 -16.61 20.93
C CYS A 663 -11.02 -17.94 21.68
N ALA A 664 -12.11 -18.19 22.42
CA ALA A 664 -12.31 -19.44 23.13
C ALA A 664 -12.39 -20.64 22.16
N TRP A 665 -13.18 -20.50 21.09
CA TRP A 665 -13.26 -21.49 20.02
C TRP A 665 -11.90 -21.77 19.36
N MET A 666 -11.20 -20.71 18.94
CA MET A 666 -9.89 -20.85 18.27
C MET A 666 -8.84 -21.50 19.18
N LYS A 667 -8.91 -21.26 20.49
CA LYS A 667 -7.99 -21.90 21.45
C LYS A 667 -8.24 -23.40 21.53
N GLN A 668 -9.50 -23.82 21.64
CA GLN A 668 -9.83 -25.24 21.73
C GLN A 668 -9.46 -26.00 20.44
N ASN A 669 -9.76 -25.46 19.26
CA ASN A 669 -9.40 -26.12 17.99
C ASN A 669 -7.89 -26.26 17.81
N ARG A 670 -7.09 -25.32 18.35
CA ARG A 670 -5.64 -25.43 18.31
C ARG A 670 -5.14 -26.56 19.21
N GLN A 671 -5.71 -26.69 20.41
CA GLN A 671 -5.38 -27.76 21.34
C GLN A 671 -5.76 -29.13 20.79
N LEU A 672 -6.93 -29.25 20.16
CA LEU A 672 -7.37 -30.48 19.51
C LEU A 672 -6.45 -30.88 18.33
N ALA A 673 -5.98 -29.92 17.53
CA ALA A 673 -5.03 -30.21 16.44
C ALA A 673 -3.65 -30.67 16.97
N GLU A 674 -3.19 -30.07 18.08
CA GLU A 674 -1.95 -30.46 18.76
C GLU A 674 -2.08 -31.80 19.52
N GLU A 675 -3.30 -32.25 19.83
CA GLU A 675 -3.61 -33.57 20.40
C GLU A 675 -3.75 -34.65 19.31
N GLU A 676 -4.39 -34.34 18.17
CA GLU A 676 -4.48 -35.21 16.99
C GLU A 676 -3.10 -35.47 16.36
N GLU A 677 -2.23 -34.45 16.28
CA GLU A 677 -0.83 -34.64 15.83
C GLU A 677 -0.01 -35.51 16.80
N LYS A 678 -0.32 -35.50 18.10
CA LYS A 678 0.34 -36.36 19.11
C LYS A 678 -0.17 -37.80 19.10
N GLU A 679 -1.43 -38.04 18.75
CA GLU A 679 -1.96 -39.39 18.55
C GLU A 679 -1.46 -40.02 17.22
N GLU A 680 -1.08 -39.21 16.23
CA GLU A 680 -0.40 -39.68 15.01
C GLU A 680 1.12 -39.89 15.19
N GLU A 681 1.72 -39.31 16.23
CA GLU A 681 3.15 -39.44 16.60
C GLU A 681 3.42 -40.39 17.80
N GLU A 682 2.57 -41.40 18.02
CA GLU A 682 2.95 -42.59 18.82
C GLU A 682 3.69 -43.64 17.96
N GLU A 683 4.64 -43.23 17.13
CA GLU A 683 5.86 -43.98 16.83
C GLU A 683 7.00 -42.96 16.64
N GLU A 684 8.00 -43.04 17.51
CA GLU A 684 9.21 -42.19 17.64
C GLU A 684 9.11 -41.02 18.63
N GLU A 685 9.41 -41.34 19.89
CA GLU A 685 9.61 -40.39 21.00
C GLU A 685 10.87 -39.51 20.85
N GLU A 686 10.66 -38.26 21.26
CA GLU A 686 11.54 -37.30 21.95
C GLU A 686 12.77 -36.71 21.23
N GLU A 687 12.69 -35.40 20.94
CA GLU A 687 13.43 -34.35 21.67
C GLU A 687 13.23 -32.97 20.97
N GLU A 688 12.40 -32.09 21.54
CA GLU A 688 12.61 -30.62 21.61
C GLU A 688 11.40 -29.95 22.30
N ALA A 689 11.26 -30.19 23.61
CA ALA A 689 10.34 -29.42 24.46
C ALA A 689 11.16 -28.50 25.36
N GLY A 690 11.33 -27.25 24.93
CA GLY A 690 11.95 -26.25 25.78
C GLY A 690 12.27 -24.96 25.05
N GLU A 691 11.24 -24.14 24.77
CA GLU A 691 11.37 -22.66 24.76
C GLU A 691 10.04 -21.87 24.57
N ASP A 692 8.86 -22.51 24.40
CA ASP A 692 7.61 -21.78 24.09
C ASP A 692 6.58 -21.62 25.24
N GLU A 693 6.80 -22.23 26.41
CA GLU A 693 5.77 -22.29 27.47
C GLU A 693 5.49 -20.95 28.18
N GLU A 694 6.35 -19.93 28.07
CA GLU A 694 6.11 -18.62 28.71
C GLU A 694 5.32 -17.61 27.83
N GLU A 695 5.07 -17.88 26.53
CA GLU A 695 4.35 -16.94 25.63
C GLU A 695 2.81 -17.11 25.60
N GLU A 696 2.28 -18.18 26.18
CA GLU A 696 0.86 -18.61 26.22
C GLU A 696 -0.03 -17.85 27.24
N ALA A 697 0.49 -16.82 27.92
CA ALA A 697 -0.26 -16.05 28.91
C ALA A 697 -1.36 -15.15 28.26
N ASP A 698 -2.50 -15.79 28.01
CA ASP A 698 -3.82 -15.32 27.55
C ASP A 698 -3.89 -14.75 26.11
N TYR A 699 -4.14 -15.63 25.12
CA TYR A 699 -4.46 -15.26 23.72
C TYR A 699 -5.52 -14.15 23.63
N TRP A 700 -6.54 -14.20 24.49
CA TRP A 700 -7.56 -13.16 24.56
C TRP A 700 -6.99 -11.80 24.96
N LYS A 701 -6.05 -11.73 25.90
CA LYS A 701 -5.36 -10.49 26.28
C LYS A 701 -4.59 -9.88 25.11
N LYS A 702 -3.92 -10.70 24.29
CA LYS A 702 -3.25 -10.26 23.05
C LYS A 702 -4.26 -9.68 22.04
N VAL A 703 -5.37 -10.38 21.79
CA VAL A 703 -6.44 -9.94 20.86
C VAL A 703 -7.15 -8.69 21.35
N LYS A 704 -7.47 -8.62 22.64
CA LYS A 704 -8.07 -7.45 23.28
C LYS A 704 -7.18 -6.21 23.12
N GLY A 705 -5.88 -6.33 23.38
CA GLY A 705 -4.94 -5.22 23.17
C GLY A 705 -4.89 -4.73 21.72
N ARG A 706 -4.99 -5.63 20.73
CA ARG A 706 -5.11 -5.25 19.31
C ARG A 706 -6.44 -4.56 19.01
N MET A 707 -7.54 -5.07 19.55
CA MET A 707 -8.88 -4.52 19.40
C MET A 707 -8.98 -3.10 19.96
N ASP A 708 -8.37 -2.83 21.11
CA ASP A 708 -8.31 -1.49 21.71
C ASP A 708 -7.62 -0.48 20.77
N LYS A 709 -6.67 -0.94 19.94
CA LYS A 709 -5.91 -0.11 18.98
C LYS A 709 -6.59 0.04 17.62
N VAL A 710 -7.11 -1.03 17.01
CA VAL A 710 -7.64 -0.99 15.62
C VAL A 710 -9.15 -1.27 15.50
N GLY A 711 -9.83 -1.49 16.62
CA GLY A 711 -11.25 -1.78 16.70
C GLY A 711 -11.55 -3.28 16.54
N PRO A 712 -12.83 -3.69 16.71
CA PRO A 712 -13.32 -5.07 16.56
C PRO A 712 -13.37 -5.52 15.08
N LEU A 713 -12.25 -5.41 14.38
CA LEU A 713 -12.12 -5.77 12.97
C LEU A 713 -11.44 -7.14 12.86
N LEU A 714 -12.26 -8.19 12.71
CA LEU A 714 -11.82 -9.60 12.64
C LEU A 714 -10.63 -9.82 11.70
N ARG A 715 -10.62 -9.15 10.53
CA ARG A 715 -9.53 -9.21 9.54
C ARG A 715 -8.15 -8.86 10.11
N TYR A 716 -8.09 -8.02 11.14
CA TYR A 716 -6.83 -7.49 11.68
C TYR A 716 -6.54 -7.98 13.11
N VAL A 717 -7.55 -8.25 13.95
CA VAL A 717 -7.30 -8.53 15.38
C VAL A 717 -6.70 -9.91 15.66
N PHE A 718 -7.02 -10.93 14.84
CA PHE A 718 -6.50 -12.28 15.04
C PHE A 718 -5.09 -12.49 14.48
N ASP A 719 -4.65 -11.66 13.53
CA ASP A 719 -3.39 -11.82 12.79
C ASP A 719 -2.41 -10.68 13.10
N GLN A 720 -1.26 -11.01 13.70
CA GLN A 720 -0.26 -10.04 14.13
C GLN A 720 0.32 -9.21 12.97
N ARG A 721 0.54 -9.81 11.80
CA ARG A 721 1.12 -9.11 10.64
C ARG A 721 0.10 -8.14 10.06
N LYS A 722 -1.15 -8.58 9.91
CA LYS A 722 -2.26 -7.73 9.44
C LYS A 722 -2.56 -6.60 10.42
N TYR A 723 -2.54 -6.87 11.73
CA TYR A 723 -2.65 -5.86 12.78
C TYR A 723 -1.58 -4.77 12.64
N LYS A 724 -0.29 -5.15 12.60
CA LYS A 724 0.83 -4.20 12.47
C LYS A 724 0.71 -3.37 11.18
N SER A 725 0.43 -4.01 10.06
CA SER A 725 0.23 -3.35 8.76
C SER A 725 -0.93 -2.33 8.81
N ARG A 726 -2.05 -2.71 9.44
CA ARG A 726 -3.21 -1.82 9.62
C ARG A 726 -2.86 -0.61 10.47
N LEU A 727 -2.18 -0.80 11.59
CA LEU A 727 -1.78 0.29 12.48
C LEU A 727 -0.85 1.29 11.78
N VAL A 728 0.18 0.81 11.07
CA VAL A 728 1.08 1.65 10.26
C VAL A 728 0.31 2.40 9.18
N SER A 729 -0.57 1.70 8.46
CA SER A 729 -1.42 2.31 7.44
C SER A 729 -2.31 3.42 8.03
N CYS A 730 -2.95 3.19 9.18
CA CYS A 730 -3.78 4.19 9.85
C CYS A 730 -2.95 5.40 10.31
N ARG A 731 -1.79 5.19 10.94
CA ARG A 731 -0.88 6.27 11.36
C ARG A 731 -0.37 7.10 10.17
N SER A 732 0.05 6.43 9.10
CA SER A 732 0.46 7.11 7.86
C SER A 732 -0.67 7.93 7.26
N THR A 733 -1.90 7.41 7.34
CA THR A 733 -3.11 8.08 6.87
C THR A 733 -3.38 9.36 7.67
N ILE A 734 -3.31 9.30 9.01
CA ILE A 734 -3.47 10.46 9.90
C ILE A 734 -2.36 11.49 9.66
N ASN A 735 -1.10 11.06 9.56
CA ASN A 735 0.03 11.97 9.38
C ASN A 735 -0.01 12.75 8.05
N LYS A 736 -0.63 12.18 7.02
CA LYS A 736 -0.79 12.79 5.69
C LYS A 736 -2.01 13.71 5.58
N MET A 737 -2.85 13.79 6.62
CA MET A 737 -4.04 14.64 6.59
C MET A 737 -3.66 16.11 6.40
N VAL A 738 -4.38 16.77 5.50
CA VAL A 738 -4.29 18.20 5.21
C VAL A 738 -5.60 18.92 5.55
N LEU A 739 -5.60 20.26 5.53
CA LEU A 739 -6.76 21.07 5.90
C LEU A 739 -8.04 20.68 5.14
N SER A 740 -7.96 20.37 3.84
CA SER A 740 -9.12 19.95 3.05
C SER A 740 -9.76 18.65 3.54
N ASP A 741 -8.98 17.77 4.19
CA ASP A 741 -9.48 16.48 4.68
C ASP A 741 -10.40 16.66 5.90
N THR A 742 -10.32 17.80 6.60
CA THR A 742 -11.18 18.10 7.76
C THR A 742 -12.67 18.11 7.40
N GLN A 743 -13.01 18.51 6.18
CA GLN A 743 -14.39 18.49 5.66
C GLN A 743 -14.96 17.08 5.54
N TYR A 744 -14.11 16.07 5.31
CA TYR A 744 -14.54 14.68 5.30
C TYR A 744 -14.91 14.19 6.70
N TYR A 745 -14.23 14.71 7.73
CA TYR A 745 -14.49 14.31 9.10
C TYR A 745 -15.66 15.06 9.73
N SER A 746 -16.12 16.18 9.17
CA SER A 746 -17.28 16.92 9.68
C SER A 746 -18.61 16.16 9.58
N VAL A 747 -18.66 15.06 8.82
CA VAL A 747 -19.83 14.14 8.79
C VAL A 747 -19.77 13.05 9.87
N LEU A 748 -18.67 12.95 10.64
CA LEU A 748 -18.69 12.16 11.87
C LEU A 748 -19.79 12.69 12.77
N GLY A 749 -20.56 11.78 13.34
CA GLY A 749 -21.69 12.22 14.15
C GLY A 749 -22.96 12.57 13.34
N THR A 750 -23.02 12.23 12.05
CA THR A 750 -24.19 12.54 11.20
C THR A 750 -24.72 11.31 10.49
N GLU A 751 -25.99 11.40 10.05
CA GLU A 751 -26.66 10.43 9.18
C GLU A 751 -26.06 10.32 7.77
N LYS A 752 -25.13 11.21 7.41
CA LYS A 752 -24.49 11.20 6.09
C LYS A 752 -23.33 10.22 6.04
N MET A 753 -23.31 9.43 4.97
CA MET A 753 -22.20 8.54 4.66
C MET A 753 -20.99 9.32 4.15
N CYS A 754 -19.79 8.92 4.59
CA CYS A 754 -18.58 9.55 4.10
C CYS A 754 -18.33 9.21 2.61
N GLU A 755 -18.24 10.24 1.76
CA GLU A 755 -18.01 10.11 0.32
C GLU A 755 -16.54 10.22 -0.07
N GLY A 756 -16.08 9.39 -1.01
CA GLY A 756 -14.84 9.64 -1.76
C GLY A 756 -13.60 8.79 -1.42
N ASN A 757 -12.48 9.19 -2.03
CA ASN A 757 -11.18 8.49 -2.00
C ASN A 757 -10.13 9.15 -1.08
N HIS A 758 -10.45 10.29 -0.46
CA HIS A 758 -9.50 11.14 0.25
C HIS A 758 -9.53 10.93 1.78
N VAL A 759 -9.44 9.66 2.22
CA VAL A 759 -9.21 9.20 3.62
C VAL A 759 -10.45 9.26 4.57
N SER A 760 -10.95 8.18 5.22
CA SER A 760 -10.78 6.73 5.03
C SER A 760 -11.81 5.89 5.83
N HIS A 761 -12.37 4.84 5.22
CA HIS A 761 -12.87 3.60 5.87
C HIS A 761 -11.82 2.89 6.77
N LYS A 762 -10.65 3.52 6.97
CA LYS A 762 -9.57 3.02 7.81
C LYS A 762 -9.74 3.47 9.26
N LEU A 763 -10.26 4.68 9.47
CA LEU A 763 -10.39 5.33 10.78
C LEU A 763 -11.82 5.37 11.30
N VAL A 764 -12.81 5.18 10.40
CA VAL A 764 -14.23 5.16 10.76
C VAL A 764 -14.83 3.75 10.67
N LYS A 765 -15.80 3.49 11.54
CA LYS A 765 -16.69 2.33 11.53
C LYS A 765 -18.13 2.80 11.35
N VAL A 766 -18.94 1.90 10.80
CA VAL A 766 -20.39 2.07 10.69
C VAL A 766 -21.04 1.56 11.97
N VAL A 767 -21.95 2.37 12.51
CA VAL A 767 -22.83 2.03 13.64
C VAL A 767 -24.27 2.15 13.16
N ARG A 768 -25.11 1.20 13.55
CA ARG A 768 -26.54 1.21 13.27
C ARG A 768 -27.24 2.14 14.26
N VAL A 769 -28.03 3.08 13.73
CA VAL A 769 -28.93 3.95 14.50
C VAL A 769 -30.34 3.84 13.91
N ARG A 770 -31.35 4.08 14.73
CA ARG A 770 -32.74 4.18 14.24
C ARG A 770 -32.97 5.52 13.56
N GLY A 771 -33.42 5.47 12.31
CA GLY A 771 -33.87 6.64 11.57
C GLY A 771 -35.34 6.98 11.80
N ASN A 772 -35.81 7.99 11.10
CA ASN A 772 -37.23 8.29 10.97
C ASN A 772 -37.96 7.10 10.28
N GLU A 773 -39.24 6.89 10.63
CA GLU A 773 -40.10 5.81 10.09
C GLU A 773 -39.60 4.37 10.31
N ASP A 774 -38.84 4.12 11.39
CA ASP A 774 -38.31 2.80 11.76
C ASP A 774 -37.38 2.15 10.71
N SER A 775 -36.66 2.98 9.94
CA SER A 775 -35.62 2.54 9.00
C SER A 775 -34.24 2.44 9.67
N GLU A 776 -33.38 1.54 9.16
CA GLU A 776 -31.98 1.42 9.62
C GLU A 776 -31.12 2.48 8.95
N MET A 777 -30.57 3.40 9.75
CA MET A 777 -29.66 4.44 9.25
C MET A 777 -28.22 4.17 9.69
N PRO A 778 -27.26 4.22 8.76
CA PRO A 778 -25.89 3.94 9.10
C PRO A 778 -25.15 5.23 9.49
N TYR A 779 -24.42 5.16 10.60
CA TYR A 779 -23.75 6.29 11.24
C TYR A 779 -22.24 6.10 11.26
N ASN A 780 -21.47 7.18 11.06
CA ASN A 780 -20.00 7.10 11.07
C ASN A 780 -19.45 7.43 12.46
N ALA A 781 -18.89 6.41 13.11
CA ALA A 781 -18.17 6.53 14.37
C ALA A 781 -16.67 6.23 14.16
N LEU A 782 -15.82 6.60 15.12
CA LEU A 782 -14.40 6.25 15.06
C LEU A 782 -14.20 4.76 15.39
N VAL A 783 -13.23 4.14 14.71
CA VAL A 783 -13.06 2.67 14.71
C VAL A 783 -12.63 2.10 16.07
N SER A 784 -11.80 2.84 16.80
CA SER A 784 -11.29 2.51 18.13
C SER A 784 -10.97 3.79 18.91
N SER A 785 -10.90 3.69 20.23
CA SER A 785 -10.54 4.83 21.09
C SER A 785 -9.14 5.37 20.78
N HIS A 786 -8.14 4.50 20.58
CA HIS A 786 -6.77 4.92 20.25
C HIS A 786 -6.69 5.71 18.93
N LEU A 787 -7.31 5.19 17.86
CA LEU A 787 -7.30 5.87 16.57
C LEU A 787 -8.20 7.11 16.58
N ALA A 788 -9.25 7.12 17.41
CA ALA A 788 -10.08 8.30 17.62
C ALA A 788 -9.22 9.45 18.15
N GLU A 789 -8.48 9.24 19.23
CA GLU A 789 -7.64 10.26 19.85
C GLU A 789 -6.55 10.78 18.91
N LEU A 790 -5.87 9.90 18.19
CA LEU A 790 -4.87 10.30 17.20
C LEU A 790 -5.49 11.14 16.07
N THR A 791 -6.66 10.74 15.57
CA THR A 791 -7.37 11.46 14.51
C THR A 791 -7.80 12.84 15.01
N LEU A 792 -8.36 12.92 16.21
CA LEU A 792 -8.82 14.16 16.81
C LEU A 792 -7.68 15.12 17.14
N CYS A 793 -6.54 14.63 17.65
CA CYS A 793 -5.34 15.44 17.81
C CYS A 793 -4.91 16.06 16.48
N LYS A 794 -4.94 15.27 15.39
CA LYS A 794 -4.57 15.76 14.07
C LYS A 794 -5.57 16.78 13.52
N LEU A 795 -6.88 16.53 13.69
CA LEU A 795 -7.91 17.49 13.29
C LEU A 795 -7.79 18.81 14.07
N ALA A 796 -7.46 18.76 15.35
CA ALA A 796 -7.23 19.95 16.18
C ALA A 796 -6.00 20.76 15.76
N GLU A 797 -4.99 20.15 15.14
CA GLU A 797 -3.87 20.88 14.52
C GLU A 797 -4.28 21.59 13.23
N LEU A 798 -5.23 21.03 12.49
CA LEU A 798 -5.64 21.51 11.17
C LEU A 798 -6.76 22.54 11.24
N MET A 799 -7.73 22.35 12.14
CA MET A 799 -8.93 23.17 12.24
C MET A 799 -8.70 24.43 13.11
N VAL A 800 -9.48 25.48 12.85
CA VAL A 800 -9.56 26.61 13.78
C VAL A 800 -10.11 26.11 15.12
N PRO A 801 -9.53 26.49 16.28
CA PRO A 801 -9.92 25.91 17.58
C PRO A 801 -11.41 25.98 17.91
N ASN A 802 -12.09 27.06 17.53
CA ASN A 802 -13.53 27.18 17.76
C ASN A 802 -14.34 26.23 16.87
N ASP A 803 -13.96 26.09 15.60
CA ASP A 803 -14.60 25.15 14.66
C ASP A 803 -14.36 23.70 15.09
N PHE A 804 -13.17 23.39 15.60
CA PHE A 804 -12.85 22.08 16.17
C PHE A 804 -13.72 21.78 17.40
N ASN A 805 -13.88 22.74 18.32
CA ASN A 805 -14.73 22.54 19.49
C ASN A 805 -16.19 22.33 19.10
N LEU A 806 -16.70 23.10 18.12
CA LEU A 806 -18.04 22.88 17.56
C LEU A 806 -18.16 21.51 16.90
N PHE A 807 -17.12 21.08 16.18
CA PHE A 807 -17.05 19.76 15.57
C PHE A 807 -17.13 18.64 16.62
N VAL A 808 -16.33 18.70 17.69
CA VAL A 808 -16.38 17.72 18.79
C VAL A 808 -17.76 17.67 19.45
N LEU A 809 -18.40 18.83 19.66
CA LEU A 809 -19.76 18.92 20.19
C LEU A 809 -20.82 18.36 19.23
N ALA A 810 -20.55 18.39 17.93
CA ALA A 810 -21.44 17.87 16.89
C ALA A 810 -21.36 16.34 16.73
N ILE A 811 -20.31 15.68 17.25
CA ILE A 811 -20.21 14.22 17.30
C ILE A 811 -21.25 13.70 18.31
N LYS A 812 -22.48 13.46 17.83
CA LYS A 812 -23.57 12.87 18.61
C LYS A 812 -23.36 11.36 18.80
N ASP A 813 -22.43 10.93 19.65
CA ASP A 813 -22.49 9.55 20.16
C ASP A 813 -23.42 9.52 21.40
N ASP A 814 -23.94 8.33 21.74
CA ASP A 814 -24.87 8.02 22.85
C ASP A 814 -24.43 8.50 24.26
N LEU A 815 -23.30 9.21 24.37
CA LEU A 815 -22.82 9.82 25.60
C LEU A 815 -22.17 11.16 25.27
N LEU A 816 -22.98 12.21 25.05
CA LEU A 816 -22.54 13.61 25.11
C LEU A 816 -21.65 13.85 26.34
N SER A 817 -21.94 13.19 27.47
CA SER A 817 -21.12 13.22 28.68
C SER A 817 -19.72 12.65 28.50
N LYS A 818 -19.58 11.51 27.82
CA LYS A 818 -18.28 10.84 27.60
C LYS A 818 -17.46 11.51 26.52
N ALA A 819 -18.09 12.02 25.46
CA ALA A 819 -17.41 12.85 24.48
C ALA A 819 -16.88 14.15 25.13
N LEU A 820 -17.68 14.81 25.98
CA LEU A 820 -17.24 15.96 26.76
C LEU A 820 -16.12 15.58 27.75
N GLU A 821 -16.22 14.47 28.47
CA GLU A 821 -15.18 14.00 29.40
C GLU A 821 -13.86 13.69 28.66
N ASP A 822 -13.92 12.92 27.57
CA ASP A 822 -12.76 12.45 26.81
C ASP A 822 -12.10 13.57 25.96
N HIS A 823 -12.80 14.67 25.65
CA HIS A 823 -12.36 15.69 24.67
C HIS A 823 -12.44 17.13 25.18
N SER A 824 -12.93 17.36 26.41
CA SER A 824 -13.00 18.67 27.04
C SER A 824 -11.65 19.38 26.99
N LEU A 825 -10.53 18.68 27.16
CA LEU A 825 -9.19 19.27 27.19
C LEU A 825 -8.83 20.10 25.95
N PHE A 826 -9.38 19.78 24.78
CA PHE A 826 -9.08 20.53 23.56
C PHE A 826 -9.59 21.98 23.60
N VAL A 827 -10.53 22.32 24.49
CA VAL A 827 -11.00 23.70 24.68
C VAL A 827 -9.87 24.66 25.07
N PHE A 828 -8.81 24.17 25.74
CA PHE A 828 -7.64 24.96 26.12
C PHE A 828 -6.83 25.45 24.90
N LEU A 829 -7.08 24.89 23.71
CA LEU A 829 -6.54 25.39 22.45
C LEU A 829 -7.22 26.69 21.96
N SER A 830 -8.40 27.05 22.51
CA SER A 830 -9.09 28.29 22.17
C SER A 830 -8.66 29.44 23.08
N ALA A 831 -8.17 30.53 22.47
CA ALA A 831 -7.86 31.76 23.21
C ALA A 831 -9.10 32.33 23.91
N ALA A 832 -10.25 32.31 23.23
CA ALA A 832 -11.49 32.85 23.76
C ALA A 832 -11.94 32.08 25.02
N PHE A 833 -11.85 30.74 24.97
CA PHE A 833 -12.17 29.90 26.11
C PHE A 833 -11.22 30.15 27.29
N VAL A 834 -9.90 30.09 27.05
CA VAL A 834 -8.88 30.31 28.11
C VAL A 834 -9.06 31.68 28.77
N ASN A 835 -9.27 32.75 27.98
CA ASN A 835 -9.53 34.09 28.51
C ASN A 835 -10.82 34.17 29.35
N ALA A 836 -11.86 33.43 28.97
CA ALA A 836 -13.12 33.39 29.71
C ALA A 836 -13.01 32.61 31.05
N ILE A 837 -12.17 31.57 31.11
CA ILE A 837 -11.99 30.76 32.33
C ILE A 837 -10.88 31.27 33.25
N ILE A 838 -9.91 32.04 32.75
CA ILE A 838 -8.80 32.62 33.54
C ILE A 838 -9.26 33.27 34.86
N PRO A 839 -10.34 34.08 34.89
CA PRO A 839 -10.85 34.65 36.14
C PRO A 839 -11.41 33.60 37.11
N LYS A 840 -11.80 32.42 36.62
CA LYS A 840 -12.42 31.33 37.39
C LYS A 840 -11.44 30.24 37.83
N LEU A 841 -10.24 30.18 37.24
CA LEU A 841 -9.21 29.20 37.59
C LEU A 841 -8.74 29.37 39.04
N LYS A 842 -8.78 28.28 39.80
CA LYS A 842 -8.19 28.14 41.13
C LYS A 842 -7.09 27.09 41.07
N GLU A 843 -5.99 27.32 41.78
CA GLU A 843 -4.94 26.32 41.93
C GLU A 843 -5.41 25.22 42.90
N LEU A 844 -5.20 23.95 42.53
CA LEU A 844 -5.46 22.81 43.41
C LEU A 844 -4.30 22.66 44.39
N LYS A 845 -4.51 23.05 45.65
CA LYS A 845 -3.54 22.82 46.73
C LYS A 845 -3.62 21.37 47.22
N LEU A 846 -2.47 20.76 47.52
CA LEU A 846 -2.39 19.42 48.12
C LEU A 846 -2.59 19.45 49.65
N GLU A 847 -2.25 20.54 50.32
CA GLU A 847 -2.50 20.78 51.76
C GLU A 847 -2.91 22.25 51.99
N GLU A 848 -3.89 22.49 52.86
CA GLU A 848 -4.33 23.83 53.25
C GLU A 848 -3.39 24.43 54.30
N ASP A 849 -2.23 24.92 53.86
CA ASP A 849 -1.41 25.78 54.71
C ASP A 849 -1.93 27.23 54.67
N LYS A 850 -2.22 27.79 55.85
CA LYS A 850 -2.94 29.07 56.00
C LYS A 850 -2.06 30.31 55.76
N ASP A 851 -0.73 30.14 55.72
CA ASP A 851 0.23 31.24 55.61
C ASP A 851 0.83 31.42 54.19
N ASP A 852 0.46 30.59 53.21
CA ASP A 852 0.90 30.77 51.83
C ASP A 852 -0.03 31.72 51.05
N SER A 853 0.53 32.86 50.63
CA SER A 853 -0.11 33.84 49.74
C SER A 853 -0.70 33.15 48.50
N PRO A 854 -1.90 33.52 48.01
CA PRO A 854 -2.49 32.85 46.85
C PRO A 854 -1.61 33.04 45.61
N HIS A 855 -0.91 31.98 45.20
CA HIS A 855 -0.24 31.95 43.91
C HIS A 855 -1.32 31.99 42.81
N LEU A 856 -1.13 32.90 41.85
CA LEU A 856 -2.00 32.95 40.68
C LEU A 856 -1.64 31.77 39.78
N CYS A 857 -2.64 30.97 39.40
CA CYS A 857 -2.49 29.91 38.38
C CYS A 857 -1.62 30.41 37.21
N ALA A 858 -0.70 29.58 36.70
CA ALA A 858 0.25 29.98 35.66
C ALA A 858 -0.42 30.65 34.43
N LEU A 859 -1.63 30.20 34.06
CA LEU A 859 -2.42 30.80 32.98
C LEU A 859 -3.01 32.19 33.29
N ARG A 860 -3.23 32.55 34.57
CA ARG A 860 -3.59 33.92 34.97
C ARG A 860 -2.44 34.89 34.76
N VAL A 861 -1.21 34.44 35.02
CA VAL A 861 0.00 35.26 34.87
C VAL A 861 0.45 35.30 33.40
N ARG A 862 0.32 34.19 32.67
CA ARG A 862 0.81 34.02 31.30
C ARG A 862 -0.27 33.42 30.38
N PRO A 863 -1.34 34.17 30.08
CA PRO A 863 -2.45 33.66 29.27
C PRO A 863 -2.06 33.33 27.83
N HIS A 864 -1.05 34.03 27.28
CA HIS A 864 -0.52 33.81 25.93
C HIS A 864 0.28 32.50 25.80
N GLU A 865 0.75 31.93 26.91
CA GLU A 865 1.49 30.66 26.98
C GLU A 865 0.56 29.43 27.00
N ARG A 866 -0.74 29.61 26.73
CA ARG A 866 -1.69 28.51 26.51
C ARG A 866 -1.20 27.56 25.39
N PRO A 867 -1.63 26.29 25.40
CA PRO A 867 -1.31 25.39 24.32
C PRO A 867 -1.99 25.82 23.01
N PHE A 868 -1.33 25.56 21.89
CA PHE A 868 -1.87 25.81 20.54
C PHE A 868 -1.90 24.57 19.64
N LYS A 869 -1.29 23.46 20.08
CA LYS A 869 -1.39 22.15 19.44
C LYS A 869 -1.49 21.05 20.50
N PRO A 870 -2.27 19.99 20.27
CA PRO A 870 -2.31 18.82 21.14
C PRO A 870 -1.34 17.73 20.68
N ARG A 871 -1.00 16.81 21.57
CA ARG A 871 -0.24 15.60 21.27
C ARG A 871 -0.67 14.45 22.17
N LEU A 872 -1.00 13.31 21.58
CA LEU A 872 -1.27 12.09 22.34
C LEU A 872 0.02 11.53 22.93
N LEU A 873 -0.03 11.17 24.21
CA LEU A 873 1.05 10.52 24.94
C LEU A 873 0.71 9.03 25.11
N GLU A 874 1.39 8.17 24.35
CA GLU A 874 1.21 6.72 24.39
C GLU A 874 1.59 6.14 25.76
N CYS A 875 1.03 4.97 26.10
CA CYS A 875 1.30 4.28 27.36
C CYS A 875 2.81 4.06 27.61
N LEU A 876 3.25 4.31 28.84
CA LEU A 876 4.67 4.22 29.26
C LEU A 876 5.34 2.86 28.97
N LYS A 877 4.57 1.77 28.87
CA LYS A 877 5.09 0.43 28.54
C LYS A 877 5.73 0.35 27.15
N ASP A 878 5.39 1.28 26.26
CA ASP A 878 5.87 1.31 24.88
C ASP A 878 7.07 2.28 24.69
N PHE A 879 7.48 3.03 25.72
CA PHE A 879 8.59 4.00 25.66
C PHE A 879 9.93 3.38 26.08
N LYS A 880 10.94 3.42 25.19
CA LYS A 880 12.32 3.01 25.46
C LYS A 880 13.31 4.18 25.69
N GLY A 881 12.85 5.43 25.84
CA GLY A 881 13.72 6.61 25.96
C GLY A 881 13.06 7.87 26.56
N LYS A 882 13.86 8.94 26.77
CA LYS A 882 13.39 10.25 27.29
C LYS A 882 12.59 11.02 26.23
N ILE A 883 11.50 11.66 26.64
CA ILE A 883 10.66 12.50 25.76
C ILE A 883 11.14 13.95 25.83
N ASN A 884 11.47 14.53 24.68
CA ASN A 884 11.71 15.98 24.57
C ASN A 884 10.36 16.71 24.61
N ALA A 885 10.00 17.22 25.80
CA ALA A 885 8.75 17.96 25.99
C ALA A 885 8.90 19.41 25.50
N GLU A 886 8.10 19.76 24.49
CA GLU A 886 7.93 21.13 23.98
C GLU A 886 6.96 21.94 24.88
N CYS A 887 7.23 23.24 25.01
CA CYS A 887 6.31 24.18 25.65
C CYS A 887 5.13 24.49 24.73
N ARG A 888 3.98 24.85 25.34
CA ARG A 888 2.72 25.19 24.66
C ARG A 888 2.13 24.05 23.81
N VAL A 889 2.44 22.82 24.19
CA VAL A 889 1.85 21.59 23.64
C VAL A 889 0.98 20.93 24.71
N LEU A 890 -0.28 20.67 24.39
CA LEU A 890 -1.20 19.94 25.28
C LEU A 890 -0.98 18.44 25.12
N TYR A 891 -0.32 17.83 26.09
CA TYR A 891 -0.13 16.39 26.16
C TYR A 891 -1.36 15.75 26.81
N LYS A 892 -2.03 14.86 26.05
CA LYS A 892 -3.14 14.04 26.55
C LYS A 892 -2.62 12.61 26.78
N PRO A 893 -2.65 12.06 28.00
CA PRO A 893 -2.28 10.66 28.24
C PRO A 893 -3.33 9.69 27.69
N GLU A 894 -2.88 8.60 27.06
CA GLU A 894 -3.76 7.49 26.70
C GLU A 894 -4.16 6.64 27.92
N ALA A 895 -3.32 6.63 28.96
CA ALA A 895 -3.59 5.89 30.19
C ALA A 895 -4.52 6.68 31.13
N LYS A 896 -5.69 6.10 31.44
CA LYS A 896 -6.71 6.71 32.33
C LYS A 896 -6.23 7.06 33.74
N ASN A 897 -5.15 6.43 34.21
CA ASN A 897 -4.58 6.63 35.55
C ASN A 897 -3.21 7.35 35.51
N PHE A 898 -2.89 8.05 34.42
CA PHE A 898 -1.63 8.80 34.29
C PHE A 898 -1.64 10.03 35.20
N PRO A 899 -0.63 10.22 36.09
CA PRO A 899 -0.60 11.09 37.28
C PRO A 899 -1.87 11.81 37.77
N LEU A 900 -3.03 11.16 37.79
CA LEU A 900 -4.34 11.75 38.19
C LEU A 900 -4.72 13.05 37.45
N VAL A 901 -4.17 13.28 36.24
CA VAL A 901 -4.49 14.43 35.38
C VAL A 901 -4.98 13.96 34.03
N ASP A 902 -6.00 14.62 33.50
CA ASP A 902 -6.58 14.30 32.20
C ASP A 902 -5.70 14.83 31.05
N GLY A 903 -4.94 15.88 31.30
CA GLY A 903 -3.95 16.43 30.36
C GLY A 903 -2.97 17.39 31.02
N PHE A 904 -1.86 17.70 30.34
CA PHE A 904 -0.91 18.69 30.86
C PHE A 904 -0.15 19.42 29.74
N PHE A 905 0.40 20.59 30.04
CA PHE A 905 1.28 21.33 29.13
C PHE A 905 2.35 22.10 29.89
N PHE A 906 3.42 22.49 29.21
CA PHE A 906 4.49 23.31 29.79
C PHE A 906 4.40 24.76 29.33
N VAL A 907 4.55 25.68 30.28
CA VAL A 907 4.66 27.12 30.05
C VAL A 907 6.14 27.49 29.95
N GLU A 908 6.51 28.35 29.00
CA GLU A 908 7.88 28.83 28.88
C GLU A 908 8.20 29.79 30.04
N SER A 909 8.89 29.30 31.07
CA SER A 909 9.30 30.03 32.27
C SER A 909 10.66 29.53 32.79
N LYS A 910 11.29 30.26 33.71
CA LYS A 910 12.55 29.87 34.37
C LYS A 910 12.33 29.80 35.88
N PRO A 911 12.17 28.59 36.48
CA PRO A 911 12.10 27.26 35.85
C PRO A 911 10.80 27.04 35.05
N LYS A 912 10.77 26.05 34.14
CA LYS A 912 9.58 25.71 33.36
C LYS A 912 8.47 25.20 34.27
N ILE A 913 7.25 25.71 34.08
CA ILE A 913 6.07 25.33 34.88
C ILE A 913 5.24 24.33 34.09
N MET A 914 4.89 23.22 34.73
CA MET A 914 3.90 22.26 34.22
C MET A 914 2.51 22.66 34.72
N VAL A 915 1.54 22.71 33.82
CA VAL A 915 0.12 22.94 34.15
C VAL A 915 -0.63 21.64 33.90
N GLY A 916 -1.19 21.05 34.95
CA GLY A 916 -2.09 19.89 34.87
C GLY A 916 -3.56 20.33 34.77
N CYS A 917 -4.31 19.66 33.90
CA CYS A 917 -5.75 19.81 33.72
C CYS A 917 -6.44 18.59 34.33
N ARG A 918 -7.49 18.84 35.10
CA ARG A 918 -8.36 17.85 35.75
C ARG A 918 -9.80 18.37 35.73
#